data_AF-A0A699H6Y9-F1
#
_entry.id   AF-A0A699H6Y9-F1
#
_cell.length_a   1.000
_cell.length_b   1.000
_cell.length_c   1.000
_cell.angle_alpha   90.00
_cell.angle_beta   90.00
_cell.angle_gamma   90.00
#
_symmetry.space_group_name_H-M   'P 1'
#
loop_
_entity.id
_entity.type
_entity.pdbx_description
1 polymer ?
#
loop_
_entity_poly.entity_id
_entity_poly.type
_entity_poly.pdbx_seq_one_letter_code
_entity_poly.pdbx_strand_id
1 'polypeptide(L)'
;MPDTPALKRLANIDEDSAIDVLNRIRMSSVQIYNFSGYIVHMVKTYASTGSGSVCSSNSFNNGQEVQSVRFSDSASPSSSVSSSSTKKSAVYDSATSKQFFESPCRSKSASPAVNQYCTPISSNHGTRPQQQSSSLSCSSLKDAIPNYGPSVNHNVSPGVKQFINSPSPISKGVNTNHADQHFPTPSSSSYGCSPIQKKLFAPSTDPPTPNQINSTSSYILSQQSLSLSDLDFRKVFMVHSYVGSNKMEDVVSIEDAIKITSLKTMPMLDFEDWMWNKFGCRYCQPNDRSRYLDWDSGKTHLYYCYVRSDGGYRFKGPYLDTKKTHLQRAIGDENVLIVKFAEVEDSYNRMARIIYGRIAEAGILVGLSRYHLFVFKDGGKERQKNGKEDIKRGSSGGVKCYFVKRESNAHWVEKDTWLMNFKTTHELRCRFMHLHTVSSMAKYIARLSLILSTTIKLPVDLASVSVEEIDDIPCIDENGCILYDEDGERMIQTDGTGFISEDLAVLVPNDFHHAKYMKDKHFELCDLVQPEFGSAGHRGREMPIREPPLLIQCRLYKEGLAVKGTLLVNKKLKPRTIQVRPSMIKVKKDPSLSDTESFSSLEVVSVSHKPKAAKLSKTLIAILSIGGVPKKFFLDLLKETLEDAQRVCLDPRAAFRVADIYQHIDDSGICLEMLGACIPLSEPFLQHRLSQLAKEDRKGLGEGKIPISDSFYLIGTTDPTGILNSDEVCVVYENGQISGKVLVYRNPGLHFGDVHVLNARYVKELEDYIGNSKFGIFFSTKGRRSVANEIAGGDFDGDIYWVSKNHELLRHFKPSEPWTRSYSTPNAISKKPSDLSYEELELELRRGLFSSETNSSSAGIAADGCMAYTDRHLILQDDDTTHEKDVFVKNILKLIDLYYDALDASKSGKKVVIPNDLKATQYPHHMDRKPVYHSTSILGQIYDAFQSCKNEKLPVQEICKLHYFDISNVPNSCLSLWKERYEAYKQDMKNALNYNDISKNDAASSVIKKYKQILYGASDFKDTTRNIEHVYNEALAIYHVSYDYARKWNDIVKCGFAWKVAGSALCAYYRKIHCMNTGDREITFVTSAFDGVF
;
A
#
# COMPACT_ATOMS: atom_id res chain seq x y z
N MET A 1 17.08 23.08 -18.76
CA MET A 1 16.99 22.46 -20.10
C MET A 1 18.27 22.69 -20.89
N PRO A 2 18.70 21.73 -21.73
CA PRO A 2 19.73 21.97 -22.74
C PRO A 2 19.22 22.90 -23.84
N ASP A 3 20.15 23.54 -24.57
CA ASP A 3 19.81 24.35 -25.73
C ASP A 3 19.36 23.45 -26.90
N THR A 4 18.14 23.62 -27.40
CA THR A 4 17.52 22.73 -28.41
C THR A 4 18.35 22.58 -29.69
N PRO A 5 19.00 23.63 -30.24
CA PRO A 5 19.95 23.49 -31.35
C PRO A 5 21.18 22.64 -31.02
N ALA A 6 21.65 22.60 -29.77
CA ALA A 6 22.77 21.76 -29.37
C ALA A 6 22.37 20.27 -29.33
N LEU A 7 21.19 19.94 -28.80
CA LEU A 7 20.64 18.58 -28.86
C LEU A 7 20.46 18.09 -30.30
N LYS A 8 19.94 18.94 -31.20
CA LYS A 8 19.82 18.61 -32.63
C LYS A 8 21.17 18.42 -33.34
N ARG A 9 22.27 18.98 -32.83
CA ARG A 9 23.63 18.74 -33.34
C ARG A 9 24.23 17.45 -32.80
N LEU A 10 23.98 17.12 -31.53
CA LEU A 10 24.38 15.82 -30.93
C LEU A 10 23.72 14.62 -31.63
N ALA A 11 22.46 14.75 -32.05
CA ALA A 11 21.74 13.70 -32.79
C ALA A 11 22.33 13.39 -34.18
N ASN A 12 23.29 14.19 -34.67
CA ASN A 12 23.95 14.04 -35.96
C ASN A 12 25.44 13.66 -35.82
N ILE A 13 25.87 13.16 -34.65
CA ILE A 13 27.24 12.67 -34.42
C ILE A 13 27.20 11.14 -34.45
N ASP A 14 28.06 10.54 -35.27
CA ASP A 14 28.26 9.08 -35.33
C ASP A 14 29.05 8.55 -34.11
N GLU A 15 29.08 7.23 -33.94
CA GLU A 15 29.67 6.59 -32.75
C GLU A 15 31.19 6.82 -32.63
N ASP A 16 31.93 6.74 -33.74
CA ASP A 16 33.38 6.97 -33.77
C ASP A 16 33.72 8.45 -33.45
N SER A 17 33.02 9.38 -34.09
CA SER A 17 33.13 10.83 -33.80
C SER A 17 32.76 11.16 -32.36
N ALA A 18 31.75 10.50 -31.78
CA ALA A 18 31.37 10.70 -30.39
C ALA A 18 32.47 10.20 -29.43
N ILE A 19 33.10 9.06 -29.73
CA ILE A 19 34.22 8.50 -28.95
C ILE A 19 35.44 9.41 -28.99
N ASP A 20 35.81 9.98 -30.16
CA ASP A 20 36.90 10.95 -30.27
C ASP A 20 36.62 12.23 -29.46
N VAL A 21 35.41 12.81 -29.60
CA VAL A 21 34.98 13.99 -28.83
C VAL A 21 35.03 13.73 -27.32
N LEU A 22 34.54 12.59 -26.85
CA LEU A 22 34.57 12.22 -25.42
C LEU A 22 36.00 12.03 -24.91
N ASN A 23 36.90 11.42 -25.69
CA ASN A 23 38.30 11.28 -25.32
C ASN A 23 39.03 12.64 -25.25
N ARG A 24 38.72 13.58 -26.16
CA ARG A 24 39.26 14.95 -26.09
C ARG A 24 38.74 15.72 -24.88
N ILE A 25 37.47 15.56 -24.52
CA ILE A 25 36.89 16.16 -23.30
C ILE A 25 37.52 15.55 -22.04
N ARG A 26 37.82 14.25 -22.04
CA ARG A 26 38.57 13.58 -20.96
C ARG A 26 40.02 14.09 -20.81
N MET A 27 40.60 14.64 -21.88
CA MET A 27 41.91 15.30 -21.88
C MET A 27 41.82 16.83 -21.63
N SER A 28 40.61 17.38 -21.53
CA SER A 28 40.36 18.80 -21.29
C SER A 28 40.43 19.14 -19.80
N SER A 29 41.13 20.22 -19.44
CA SER A 29 41.17 20.75 -18.07
C SER A 29 40.00 21.70 -17.74
N VAL A 30 39.00 21.80 -18.63
CA VAL A 30 37.83 22.68 -18.44
C VAL A 30 36.88 22.07 -17.41
N GLN A 31 36.68 22.74 -16.28
CA GLN A 31 35.64 22.38 -15.31
C GLN A 31 34.25 22.76 -15.85
N ILE A 32 33.32 21.80 -15.84
CA ILE A 32 31.97 21.94 -16.38
C ILE A 32 30.96 21.55 -15.30
N TYR A 33 30.25 22.54 -14.76
CA TYR A 33 29.45 22.38 -13.54
C TYR A 33 27.99 21.92 -13.77
N ASN A 34 27.56 21.67 -15.00
CA ASN A 34 26.22 21.12 -15.29
C ASN A 34 26.12 20.46 -16.68
N PHE A 35 25.14 19.57 -16.84
CA PHE A 35 24.91 18.78 -18.06
C PHE A 35 24.60 19.62 -19.32
N SER A 36 23.94 20.77 -19.18
CA SER A 36 23.70 21.69 -20.31
C SER A 36 25.01 22.29 -20.83
N GLY A 37 25.89 22.71 -19.92
CA GLY A 37 27.27 23.12 -20.24
C GLY A 37 28.08 21.99 -20.86
N TYR A 38 27.88 20.75 -20.43
CA TYR A 38 28.55 19.57 -21.00
C TYR A 38 28.11 19.30 -22.44
N ILE A 39 26.80 19.32 -22.71
CA ILE A 39 26.22 19.25 -24.05
C ILE A 39 26.77 20.35 -24.96
N VAL A 40 26.79 21.60 -24.48
CA VAL A 40 27.33 22.74 -25.25
C VAL A 40 28.84 22.60 -25.46
N HIS A 41 29.59 22.02 -24.53
CA HIS A 41 31.02 21.74 -24.70
C HIS A 41 31.26 20.61 -25.72
N MET A 42 30.50 19.50 -25.66
CA MET A 42 30.54 18.45 -26.69
C MET A 42 30.29 19.01 -28.10
N VAL A 43 29.22 19.78 -28.27
CA VAL A 43 28.86 20.38 -29.56
C VAL A 43 29.91 21.39 -30.04
N LYS A 44 30.60 22.10 -29.14
CA LYS A 44 31.73 22.99 -29.50
C LYS A 44 32.98 22.21 -29.89
N THR A 45 33.35 21.18 -29.13
CA THR A 45 34.49 20.31 -29.41
C THR A 45 34.31 19.58 -30.74
N TYR A 46 33.10 19.09 -31.03
CA TYR A 46 32.73 18.55 -32.33
C TYR A 46 32.76 19.61 -33.44
N ALA A 47 32.17 20.79 -33.23
CA ALA A 47 32.23 21.86 -34.23
C ALA A 47 33.67 22.31 -34.59
N SER A 48 34.62 22.19 -33.65
CA SER A 48 36.04 22.50 -33.89
C SER A 48 36.82 21.45 -34.69
N THR A 49 36.25 20.27 -35.01
CA THR A 49 36.89 19.33 -35.96
C THR A 49 36.55 19.64 -37.42
N GLY A 50 35.45 20.37 -37.68
CA GLY A 50 34.95 20.64 -39.04
C GLY A 50 35.74 21.70 -39.84
N SER A 51 36.54 22.54 -39.20
CA SER A 51 37.34 23.59 -39.86
C SER A 51 38.73 23.08 -40.28
N GLY A 52 38.77 22.10 -41.18
CA GLY A 52 39.98 21.28 -41.42
C GLY A 52 40.39 21.00 -42.88
N SER A 53 39.67 21.45 -43.91
CA SER A 53 40.13 21.33 -45.31
C SER A 53 39.42 22.30 -46.28
N VAL A 54 40.05 22.49 -47.44
CA VAL A 54 39.64 23.31 -48.60
C VAL A 54 39.71 24.84 -48.40
N CYS A 55 40.74 25.45 -48.99
CA CYS A 55 40.79 26.89 -49.28
C CYS A 55 40.19 27.17 -50.66
N SER A 56 39.44 28.27 -50.82
CA SER A 56 39.64 29.27 -51.90
C SER A 56 38.64 30.44 -51.85
N SER A 57 39.18 31.66 -51.91
CA SER A 57 38.65 32.89 -52.54
C SER A 57 37.17 33.31 -52.40
N ASN A 58 37.00 34.58 -52.00
CA ASN A 58 35.87 35.49 -52.33
C ASN A 58 34.50 35.17 -51.69
N SER A 59 33.59 36.11 -51.42
CA SER A 59 33.60 37.56 -51.11
C SER A 59 32.13 37.98 -50.88
N PHE A 60 31.84 39.03 -50.09
CA PHE A 60 30.58 39.81 -50.01
C PHE A 60 29.33 39.30 -50.79
N ASN A 61 28.13 39.19 -50.18
CA ASN A 61 27.33 40.38 -49.84
C ASN A 61 26.07 40.13 -48.96
N ASN A 62 25.34 41.23 -48.66
CA ASN A 62 24.06 41.30 -47.93
C ASN A 62 22.80 40.85 -48.73
N GLY A 63 21.65 40.73 -48.05
CA GLY A 63 20.30 40.59 -48.63
C GLY A 63 19.49 39.47 -47.97
N GLN A 64 18.64 39.67 -46.96
CA GLN A 64 17.31 40.32 -46.91
C GLN A 64 16.20 39.67 -47.79
N GLU A 65 15.25 39.03 -47.09
CA GLU A 65 13.78 39.12 -47.25
C GLU A 65 12.99 38.53 -48.45
N VAL A 66 12.08 37.61 -48.08
CA VAL A 66 10.60 37.68 -48.29
C VAL A 66 9.98 37.27 -49.65
N GLN A 67 9.06 36.29 -49.55
CA GLN A 67 7.93 35.95 -50.47
C GLN A 67 8.27 35.44 -51.90
N SER A 68 7.38 34.72 -52.62
CA SER A 68 6.30 33.79 -52.19
C SER A 68 5.67 33.02 -53.38
N VAL A 69 4.92 31.94 -53.07
CA VAL A 69 3.62 31.57 -53.69
C VAL A 69 3.56 30.99 -55.13
N ARG A 70 2.91 29.80 -55.22
CA ARG A 70 2.21 29.19 -56.39
C ARG A 70 3.07 28.66 -57.56
N PHE A 71 2.61 27.70 -58.40
CA PHE A 71 1.35 26.92 -58.46
C PHE A 71 1.57 25.58 -59.23
N SER A 72 0.66 24.61 -59.07
CA SER A 72 0.09 23.66 -60.09
C SER A 72 0.99 22.92 -61.13
N ASP A 73 0.74 21.68 -61.57
CA ASP A 73 -0.21 20.61 -61.18
C ASP A 73 0.10 19.30 -61.95
N SER A 74 -0.69 18.26 -61.67
CA SER A 74 -1.14 17.18 -62.60
C SER A 74 -0.33 15.87 -62.80
N ALA A 75 -1.13 14.78 -62.81
CA ALA A 75 -1.05 13.55 -63.61
C ALA A 75 0.18 12.61 -63.59
N SER A 76 0.12 11.58 -62.72
CA SER A 76 -0.34 10.19 -63.04
C SER A 76 -0.17 9.60 -64.47
N PRO A 77 -0.20 8.25 -64.65
CA PRO A 77 0.35 7.14 -63.83
C PRO A 77 0.89 5.92 -64.66
N SER A 78 1.32 4.82 -64.00
CA SER A 78 1.59 3.46 -64.56
C SER A 78 2.80 3.36 -65.55
N SER A 79 3.35 2.21 -66.00
CA SER A 79 3.12 0.75 -65.84
C SER A 79 4.41 -0.01 -66.32
N SER A 80 4.67 -1.33 -66.16
CA SER A 80 4.24 -2.41 -65.24
C SER A 80 4.95 -3.77 -65.61
N VAL A 81 4.64 -4.89 -64.92
CA VAL A 81 4.71 -6.30 -65.40
C VAL A 81 6.08 -7.03 -65.59
N SER A 82 6.51 -7.72 -64.52
CA SER A 82 6.75 -9.20 -64.43
C SER A 82 8.05 -9.94 -64.85
N SER A 83 8.19 -11.14 -64.25
CA SER A 83 8.84 -12.39 -64.74
C SER A 83 10.37 -12.57 -64.60
N SER A 84 10.93 -13.81 -64.56
CA SER A 84 10.49 -15.08 -63.91
C SER A 84 11.61 -16.16 -63.87
N SER A 85 11.61 -17.03 -62.84
CA SER A 85 12.40 -18.30 -62.71
C SER A 85 13.96 -18.18 -62.68
N THR A 86 14.78 -19.10 -62.14
CA THR A 86 14.82 -20.59 -62.09
C THR A 86 15.61 -21.11 -60.85
N LYS A 87 15.11 -22.08 -60.05
CA LYS A 87 15.32 -23.57 -60.06
C LYS A 87 16.66 -24.15 -59.48
N LYS A 88 16.50 -25.16 -58.59
CA LYS A 88 17.40 -26.33 -58.26
C LYS A 88 18.68 -26.04 -57.43
N SER A 89 19.26 -26.99 -56.64
CA SER A 89 18.83 -28.30 -56.07
C SER A 89 19.92 -28.84 -55.08
N ALA A 90 19.65 -30.00 -54.41
CA ALA A 90 20.49 -30.78 -53.46
C ALA A 90 20.57 -30.20 -52.03
N VAL A 91 20.39 -30.92 -50.90
CA VAL A 91 20.30 -32.36 -50.53
C VAL A 91 21.63 -33.13 -50.41
N TYR A 92 22.14 -33.32 -49.17
CA TYR A 92 22.33 -34.65 -48.53
C TYR A 92 22.70 -34.57 -47.03
N ASP A 93 22.55 -35.71 -46.34
CA ASP A 93 22.55 -36.04 -44.91
C ASP A 93 23.74 -35.65 -43.97
N SER A 94 23.44 -35.59 -42.65
CA SER A 94 24.03 -36.29 -41.46
C SER A 94 25.57 -36.48 -41.25
N ALA A 95 26.14 -36.86 -40.08
CA ALA A 95 25.62 -37.28 -38.76
C ALA A 95 26.66 -37.17 -37.61
N THR A 96 26.19 -37.21 -36.35
CA THR A 96 26.70 -38.06 -35.22
C THR A 96 28.13 -37.93 -34.62
N SER A 97 28.16 -37.44 -33.35
CA SER A 97 28.96 -37.90 -32.16
C SER A 97 30.50 -37.78 -32.00
N LYS A 98 30.85 -37.21 -30.81
CA LYS A 98 31.79 -37.71 -29.76
C LYS A 98 33.34 -37.63 -29.86
N GLN A 99 33.89 -36.99 -28.81
CA GLN A 99 34.94 -37.46 -27.86
C GLN A 99 36.46 -37.17 -28.05
N PHE A 100 37.08 -36.76 -26.91
CA PHE A 100 38.49 -36.80 -26.46
C PHE A 100 39.58 -36.22 -27.40
N PHE A 101 40.53 -35.38 -26.92
CA PHE A 101 41.65 -35.71 -26.02
C PHE A 101 42.19 -34.41 -25.35
N GLU A 102 42.33 -34.36 -24.02
CA GLU A 102 43.59 -34.34 -23.23
C GLU A 102 44.34 -32.99 -23.06
N SER A 103 44.93 -32.84 -21.88
CA SER A 103 45.83 -31.74 -21.46
C SER A 103 47.19 -32.31 -21.06
N PRO A 104 48.29 -31.53 -21.12
CA PRO A 104 49.26 -31.63 -20.02
C PRO A 104 49.97 -30.32 -19.59
N CYS A 105 49.79 -30.01 -18.29
CA CYS A 105 50.84 -29.72 -17.29
C CYS A 105 51.86 -28.54 -17.37
N ARG A 106 52.00 -27.88 -16.19
CA ARG A 106 53.19 -27.16 -15.61
C ARG A 106 53.51 -25.76 -16.22
N SER A 107 54.12 -24.81 -15.49
CA SER A 107 54.83 -24.81 -14.17
C SER A 107 54.66 -23.48 -13.43
N LYS A 108 54.37 -23.47 -12.11
CA LYS A 108 55.29 -23.18 -10.96
C LYS A 108 55.98 -21.79 -10.85
N SER A 109 55.46 -20.96 -9.93
CA SER A 109 56.15 -20.20 -8.85
C SER A 109 57.45 -19.40 -9.09
N ALA A 110 57.46 -18.12 -8.66
CA ALA A 110 58.36 -17.59 -7.61
C ALA A 110 58.09 -16.10 -7.25
N SER A 111 58.42 -15.69 -6.02
CA SER A 111 58.58 -14.28 -5.57
C SER A 111 59.85 -14.12 -4.72
N PRO A 112 60.63 -13.05 -4.91
CA PRO A 112 61.32 -12.30 -3.82
C PRO A 112 61.08 -10.76 -3.95
N ALA A 113 61.04 -9.91 -2.90
CA ALA A 113 62.09 -9.49 -1.92
C ALA A 113 63.22 -8.63 -2.58
N VAL A 114 63.84 -7.58 -2.01
CA VAL A 114 63.90 -6.92 -0.65
C VAL A 114 64.74 -5.60 -0.83
N ASN A 115 64.75 -4.47 -0.06
CA ASN A 115 63.99 -3.82 1.03
C ASN A 115 64.45 -2.31 1.16
N GLN A 116 64.22 -1.61 2.29
CA GLN A 116 64.85 -0.33 2.78
C GLN A 116 64.15 1.01 2.36
N TYR A 117 64.14 2.12 3.15
CA TYR A 117 64.96 2.53 4.32
C TYR A 117 64.18 3.20 5.50
N CYS A 118 64.80 3.10 6.70
CA CYS A 118 64.75 3.97 7.90
C CYS A 118 63.49 4.23 8.76
N THR A 119 63.76 4.35 10.07
CA THR A 119 62.90 4.82 11.18
C THR A 119 63.55 6.07 11.83
N PRO A 120 62.97 6.73 12.85
CA PRO A 120 63.28 6.30 14.25
C PRO A 120 62.18 6.51 15.32
N ILE A 121 62.24 5.70 16.40
CA ILE A 121 61.96 6.01 17.83
C ILE A 121 60.59 6.68 18.18
N SER A 122 59.73 6.19 19.09
CA SER A 122 59.58 4.98 19.94
C SER A 122 58.16 5.07 20.60
N SER A 123 57.66 4.36 21.64
CA SER A 123 58.04 3.32 22.61
C SER A 123 56.71 2.71 23.19
N ASN A 124 56.60 1.73 24.11
CA ASN A 124 57.55 0.86 24.81
C ASN A 124 56.90 -0.51 25.22
N HIS A 125 57.36 -1.12 26.33
CA HIS A 125 56.83 -2.32 27.00
C HIS A 125 55.36 -2.20 27.48
N GLY A 126 54.59 -3.26 27.76
CA GLY A 126 54.80 -4.72 27.81
C GLY A 126 53.66 -5.36 28.66
N THR A 127 53.31 -6.66 28.65
CA THR A 127 53.93 -7.87 28.07
C THR A 127 52.84 -8.95 27.81
N ARG A 128 53.15 -9.98 27.00
CA ARG A 128 52.42 -11.25 26.77
C ARG A 128 52.36 -12.15 28.04
N PRO A 129 51.66 -13.33 28.08
CA PRO A 129 50.60 -13.89 27.20
C PRO A 129 49.45 -14.65 27.96
N GLN A 130 48.69 -15.46 27.20
CA GLN A 130 48.19 -16.82 27.54
C GLN A 130 46.72 -17.06 27.93
N GLN A 131 46.32 -18.32 27.73
CA GLN A 131 44.96 -18.88 27.87
C GLN A 131 44.81 -19.54 29.25
N GLN A 132 43.61 -19.55 29.84
CA GLN A 132 42.84 -20.78 30.10
C GLN A 132 41.46 -20.51 30.72
N SER A 133 40.72 -21.58 31.00
CA SER A 133 39.31 -21.66 31.36
C SER A 133 39.01 -21.60 32.86
N SER A 134 37.71 -21.52 33.20
CA SER A 134 37.09 -21.73 34.54
C SER A 134 37.33 -20.62 35.58
N SER A 135 36.56 -20.48 36.66
CA SER A 135 35.10 -20.66 36.92
C SER A 135 34.84 -20.18 38.37
N LEU A 136 33.58 -19.86 38.74
CA LEU A 136 33.09 -19.58 40.11
C LEU A 136 33.66 -18.28 40.77
N SER A 137 32.82 -17.29 41.15
CA SER A 137 32.08 -17.15 42.43
C SER A 137 32.96 -16.67 43.62
N CYS A 138 32.51 -15.83 44.57
CA CYS A 138 31.18 -15.29 44.88
C CYS A 138 31.28 -14.01 45.77
N SER A 139 30.13 -13.52 46.25
CA SER A 139 29.91 -12.38 47.18
C SER A 139 30.07 -10.96 46.58
N SER A 140 29.36 -9.92 47.05
CA SER A 140 28.38 -9.85 48.15
C SER A 140 27.22 -8.87 47.91
N LEU A 141 26.05 -9.22 48.44
CA LEU A 141 24.99 -8.42 49.13
C LEU A 141 25.12 -6.87 49.09
N LYS A 142 24.08 -6.00 49.11
CA LYS A 142 22.59 -5.99 49.23
C LYS A 142 22.18 -4.48 49.21
N ASP A 143 20.95 -3.97 49.19
CA ASP A 143 19.54 -4.41 49.12
C ASP A 143 18.71 -3.17 48.64
N ALA A 144 17.57 -3.36 47.94
CA ALA A 144 16.38 -2.47 48.02
C ALA A 144 15.27 -2.85 47.01
N ILE A 145 14.34 -3.72 47.41
CA ILE A 145 12.98 -3.83 46.84
C ILE A 145 12.03 -4.12 48.02
N PRO A 146 10.70 -3.93 47.89
CA PRO A 146 9.87 -5.13 47.88
C PRO A 146 8.72 -5.11 46.85
N ASN A 147 8.44 -6.29 46.29
CA ASN A 147 7.23 -6.58 45.52
C ASN A 147 6.04 -6.84 46.46
N TYR A 148 4.82 -6.91 45.92
CA TYR A 148 3.84 -7.89 46.40
C TYR A 148 3.01 -8.51 45.27
N GLY A 149 2.87 -9.83 45.35
CA GLY A 149 1.94 -10.67 44.59
C GLY A 149 1.87 -12.04 45.27
N PRO A 150 0.68 -12.65 45.44
CA PRO A 150 0.54 -13.93 46.15
C PRO A 150 0.73 -15.14 45.21
N SER A 151 1.24 -16.24 45.76
CA SER A 151 1.47 -17.50 45.05
C SER A 151 1.26 -18.70 45.99
N VAL A 152 0.70 -19.79 45.47
CA VAL A 152 0.65 -21.11 46.14
C VAL A 152 0.82 -22.21 45.07
N ASN A 153 1.62 -23.23 45.37
CA ASN A 153 1.88 -24.39 44.51
C ASN A 153 0.99 -25.59 44.91
N HIS A 154 1.04 -26.70 44.15
CA HIS A 154 1.67 -27.94 44.63
C HIS A 154 1.89 -28.97 43.51
N ASN A 155 2.61 -30.05 43.83
CA ASN A 155 3.33 -30.92 42.90
C ASN A 155 2.64 -32.28 42.66
N VAL A 156 3.31 -33.11 41.84
CA VAL A 156 3.31 -34.59 41.80
C VAL A 156 2.48 -35.27 40.69
N SER A 157 3.21 -36.00 39.85
CA SER A 157 2.81 -37.13 38.98
C SER A 157 3.51 -38.41 39.53
N PRO A 158 3.22 -39.67 39.09
CA PRO A 158 2.60 -40.11 37.83
C PRO A 158 1.60 -41.31 37.96
N GLY A 159 1.09 -41.87 36.83
CA GLY A 159 0.40 -43.18 36.90
C GLY A 159 -0.46 -43.72 35.73
N VAL A 160 0.11 -43.93 34.53
CA VAL A 160 -0.01 -45.17 33.71
C VAL A 160 -1.40 -45.89 33.52
N LYS A 161 -1.83 -46.06 32.23
CA LYS A 161 -2.82 -47.06 31.67
C LYS A 161 -4.32 -46.87 32.04
N GLN A 162 -5.33 -47.38 31.30
CA GLN A 162 -5.51 -47.86 29.89
C GLN A 162 -7.02 -48.00 29.57
N PHE A 163 -7.46 -47.69 28.34
CA PHE A 163 -8.66 -48.26 27.64
C PHE A 163 -10.05 -48.17 28.38
N ILE A 164 -11.25 -48.49 27.84
CA ILE A 164 -11.76 -48.80 26.48
C ILE A 164 -13.25 -48.35 26.36
N ASN A 165 -13.72 -48.13 25.13
CA ASN A 165 -15.11 -48.10 24.60
C ASN A 165 -16.30 -47.38 25.30
N SER A 166 -17.04 -46.68 24.43
CA SER A 166 -18.48 -46.33 24.40
C SER A 166 -19.42 -47.59 24.36
N PRO A 167 -20.76 -47.53 24.09
CA PRO A 167 -21.66 -46.37 23.90
C PRO A 167 -23.11 -46.45 24.50
N SER A 168 -23.75 -45.29 24.69
CA SER A 168 -25.23 -45.06 24.57
C SER A 168 -26.16 -45.86 25.54
N PRO A 169 -27.52 -45.89 25.40
CA PRO A 169 -28.47 -45.00 24.68
C PRO A 169 -29.74 -44.53 25.50
N ILE A 170 -30.44 -43.46 25.04
CA ILE A 170 -31.95 -43.30 25.00
C ILE A 170 -32.69 -43.21 26.40
N SER A 171 -33.86 -42.57 26.67
CA SER A 171 -34.94 -41.84 25.96
C SER A 171 -35.71 -40.83 26.85
N LYS A 172 -36.34 -39.81 26.21
CA LYS A 172 -37.72 -39.24 26.37
C LYS A 172 -38.49 -39.29 27.73
N GLY A 173 -39.20 -38.19 28.04
CA GLY A 173 -40.36 -38.08 28.96
C GLY A 173 -40.24 -36.88 29.92
N VAL A 174 -40.97 -35.74 29.90
CA VAL A 174 -42.38 -35.33 29.64
C VAL A 174 -43.21 -35.15 30.93
N ASN A 175 -43.49 -33.87 31.28
CA ASN A 175 -44.57 -33.35 32.15
C ASN A 175 -44.52 -33.73 33.68
N THR A 176 -45.17 -33.04 34.65
CA THR A 176 -46.12 -31.90 34.66
C THR A 176 -46.15 -31.13 36.00
N ASN A 177 -46.32 -29.79 35.96
CA ASN A 177 -47.16 -28.87 36.77
C ASN A 177 -47.40 -28.93 38.32
N HIS A 178 -47.25 -27.72 38.93
CA HIS A 178 -48.15 -26.98 39.85
C HIS A 178 -48.17 -27.10 41.40
N ALA A 179 -48.56 -25.95 42.00
CA ALA A 179 -48.95 -25.60 43.39
C ALA A 179 -47.82 -25.57 44.47
N ASP A 180 -47.62 -24.52 45.29
CA ASP A 180 -48.49 -23.75 46.22
C ASP A 180 -48.84 -24.54 47.52
N GLN A 181 -48.84 -23.97 48.75
CA GLN A 181 -48.87 -22.56 49.19
C GLN A 181 -48.49 -22.37 50.70
N HIS A 182 -48.38 -21.10 51.14
CA HIS A 182 -48.60 -20.55 52.51
C HIS A 182 -47.54 -20.56 53.66
N PHE A 183 -47.59 -19.42 54.39
CA PHE A 183 -46.87 -18.94 55.59
C PHE A 183 -47.80 -19.02 56.84
N PRO A 184 -47.34 -18.92 58.13
CA PRO A 184 -47.10 -17.60 58.78
C PRO A 184 -46.02 -17.51 59.90
N THR A 185 -45.96 -16.30 60.49
CA THR A 185 -45.04 -15.64 61.46
C THR A 185 -45.43 -15.86 62.95
N PRO A 186 -44.85 -15.20 63.99
CA PRO A 186 -43.77 -14.19 64.12
C PRO A 186 -42.59 -14.69 65.01
N SER A 187 -41.67 -13.95 65.69
CA SER A 187 -41.40 -12.52 66.04
C SER A 187 -39.90 -12.44 66.49
N SER A 188 -39.19 -11.33 66.78
CA SER A 188 -39.28 -9.84 66.70
C SER A 188 -37.80 -9.31 66.92
N SER A 189 -37.38 -8.08 67.24
CA SER A 189 -38.02 -6.79 67.61
C SER A 189 -37.21 -5.53 67.17
N SER A 190 -36.17 -5.11 67.91
CA SER A 190 -35.49 -3.79 67.78
C SER A 190 -34.04 -3.81 68.32
N TYR A 191 -33.04 -3.06 67.82
CA TYR A 191 -32.92 -1.91 66.89
C TYR A 191 -31.67 -2.11 65.96
N GLY A 192 -31.31 -1.30 64.96
CA GLY A 192 -31.94 -0.14 64.30
C GLY A 192 -30.90 0.88 63.76
N CYS A 193 -31.00 1.31 62.49
CA CYS A 193 -30.16 2.29 61.75
C CYS A 193 -28.66 1.95 61.54
N SER A 194 -28.02 2.14 60.37
CA SER A 194 -28.50 2.40 58.99
C SER A 194 -27.44 1.92 57.96
N PRO A 195 -27.81 1.54 56.72
CA PRO A 195 -26.95 0.68 55.87
C PRO A 195 -26.21 1.37 54.71
N ILE A 196 -25.01 0.87 54.39
CA ILE A 196 -24.33 1.12 53.09
C ILE A 196 -24.29 -0.21 52.31
N GLN A 197 -25.26 -0.42 51.41
CA GLN A 197 -25.28 -1.60 50.53
C GLN A 197 -24.50 -1.36 49.23
N LYS A 198 -23.45 -2.16 49.00
CA LYS A 198 -22.85 -2.30 47.66
C LYS A 198 -23.79 -3.13 46.78
N LYS A 199 -24.53 -2.49 45.87
CA LYS A 199 -25.19 -3.20 44.76
C LYS A 199 -24.22 -3.33 43.59
N LEU A 200 -23.92 -4.57 43.18
CA LEU A 200 -23.53 -4.83 41.80
C LEU A 200 -24.78 -4.71 40.93
N PHE A 201 -24.65 -4.05 39.79
CA PHE A 201 -25.63 -4.11 38.71
C PHE A 201 -24.94 -4.63 37.45
N ALA A 202 -25.46 -5.72 36.90
CA ALA A 202 -25.15 -6.15 35.54
C ALA A 202 -26.23 -5.59 34.59
N PRO A 203 -25.89 -5.09 33.39
CA PRO A 203 -26.88 -4.63 32.43
C PRO A 203 -27.63 -5.82 31.82
N SER A 204 -28.95 -5.88 31.96
CA SER A 204 -29.78 -6.82 31.21
C SER A 204 -30.05 -6.29 29.80
N THR A 205 -29.40 -6.89 28.81
CA THR A 205 -29.84 -6.89 27.41
C THR A 205 -30.48 -8.23 27.12
N ASP A 206 -31.75 -8.38 27.47
CA ASP A 206 -32.51 -9.57 27.11
C ASP A 206 -32.67 -9.64 25.57
N PRO A 207 -32.22 -10.70 24.90
CA PRO A 207 -32.61 -10.96 23.52
C PRO A 207 -34.11 -11.35 23.50
N PRO A 208 -34.85 -11.07 22.42
CA PRO A 208 -36.26 -11.45 22.33
C PRO A 208 -36.43 -12.96 22.55
N THR A 209 -37.38 -13.32 23.41
CA THR A 209 -37.71 -14.73 23.69
C THR A 209 -38.57 -15.32 22.56
N PRO A 210 -38.52 -16.65 22.33
CA PRO A 210 -39.04 -17.26 21.09
C PRO A 210 -40.52 -17.00 20.78
N ASN A 211 -41.34 -16.68 21.79
CA ASN A 211 -42.79 -16.57 21.66
C ASN A 211 -43.28 -15.19 21.17
N GLN A 212 -42.40 -14.23 20.85
CA GLN A 212 -42.80 -12.89 20.38
C GLN A 212 -42.69 -12.69 18.85
N ILE A 213 -42.35 -13.73 18.08
CA ILE A 213 -42.03 -13.60 16.64
C ILE A 213 -43.29 -13.53 15.76
N ASN A 214 -44.45 -14.02 16.22
CA ASN A 214 -45.70 -14.03 15.45
C ASN A 214 -46.60 -12.81 15.70
N SER A 215 -46.01 -11.63 15.89
CA SER A 215 -46.73 -10.35 15.98
C SER A 215 -45.91 -9.23 15.35
N THR A 216 -46.57 -8.31 14.65
CA THR A 216 -45.98 -7.07 14.12
C THR A 216 -45.61 -6.15 15.28
N SER A 217 -44.45 -6.41 15.88
CA SER A 217 -43.96 -5.69 17.06
C SER A 217 -43.60 -4.25 16.72
N SER A 218 -44.43 -3.30 17.17
CA SER A 218 -44.11 -1.89 17.17
C SER A 218 -43.00 -1.62 18.20
N TYR A 219 -41.78 -1.44 17.71
CA TYR A 219 -40.64 -1.01 18.53
C TYR A 219 -40.99 0.31 19.24
N ILE A 220 -41.02 0.29 20.57
CA ILE A 220 -41.34 1.47 21.39
C ILE A 220 -40.20 2.47 21.26
N LEU A 221 -40.41 3.52 20.47
CA LEU A 221 -39.45 4.61 20.29
C LEU A 221 -39.35 5.45 21.57
N SER A 222 -38.13 5.73 22.02
CA SER A 222 -37.90 6.59 23.18
C SER A 222 -38.25 8.05 22.85
N GLN A 223 -38.73 8.81 23.85
CA GLN A 223 -39.03 10.24 23.67
C GLN A 223 -37.76 11.03 23.31
N GLN A 224 -36.59 10.58 23.77
CA GLN A 224 -35.29 11.08 23.31
C GLN A 224 -35.08 10.84 21.81
N SER A 225 -35.30 9.63 21.29
CA SER A 225 -35.16 9.33 19.85
C SER A 225 -36.13 10.12 18.99
N LEU A 226 -37.35 10.37 19.47
CA LEU A 226 -38.33 11.23 18.80
C LEU A 226 -37.90 12.69 18.83
N SER A 227 -37.40 13.19 19.96
CA SER A 227 -36.90 14.57 20.10
C SER A 227 -35.65 14.82 19.23
N LEU A 228 -34.77 13.84 19.13
CA LEU A 228 -33.53 13.87 18.33
C LEU A 228 -33.74 13.51 16.86
N SER A 229 -34.95 13.09 16.46
CA SER A 229 -35.29 12.83 15.05
C SER A 229 -35.07 14.07 14.17
N ASP A 230 -35.14 15.25 14.77
CA ASP A 230 -35.09 16.55 14.14
C ASP A 230 -33.70 16.97 13.59
N LEU A 231 -32.68 16.13 13.78
CA LEU A 231 -31.27 16.37 13.47
C LEU A 231 -30.82 15.70 12.15
N ASP A 232 -29.75 16.23 11.55
CA ASP A 232 -29.03 15.51 10.50
C ASP A 232 -28.28 14.28 11.05
N PHE A 233 -28.06 13.27 10.20
CA PHE A 233 -27.52 11.98 10.65
C PHE A 233 -26.13 12.08 11.28
N ARG A 234 -25.27 13.04 10.87
CA ARG A 234 -23.93 13.19 11.47
C ARG A 234 -24.05 13.60 12.93
N LYS A 235 -25.02 14.45 13.26
CA LYS A 235 -25.33 14.86 14.64
C LYS A 235 -25.96 13.73 15.45
N VAL A 236 -26.96 13.03 14.90
CA VAL A 236 -27.58 11.86 15.55
C VAL A 236 -26.52 10.79 15.89
N PHE A 237 -25.65 10.46 14.93
CA PHE A 237 -24.58 9.50 15.15
C PHE A 237 -23.59 9.98 16.22
N MET A 238 -23.24 11.26 16.25
CA MET A 238 -22.32 11.79 17.26
C MET A 238 -22.91 11.78 18.67
N VAL A 239 -24.24 11.93 18.85
CA VAL A 239 -24.91 11.65 20.13
C VAL A 239 -24.67 10.20 20.53
N HIS A 240 -24.97 9.24 19.66
CA HIS A 240 -24.74 7.81 19.91
C HIS A 240 -23.25 7.45 20.12
N SER A 241 -22.31 8.18 19.53
CA SER A 241 -20.88 7.99 19.77
C SER A 241 -20.42 8.57 21.11
N TYR A 242 -21.01 9.66 21.61
CA TYR A 242 -20.53 10.38 22.80
C TYR A 242 -21.24 10.00 24.11
N VAL A 243 -22.32 9.20 24.05
CA VAL A 243 -22.81 8.41 25.20
C VAL A 243 -21.97 7.15 25.48
N GLY A 244 -20.96 6.85 24.64
CA GLY A 244 -19.98 5.81 24.87
C GLY A 244 -20.51 4.40 24.63
N SER A 245 -20.66 3.60 25.70
CA SER A 245 -21.15 2.21 25.65
C SER A 245 -22.45 2.00 26.43
N ASN A 246 -23.13 3.09 26.77
CA ASN A 246 -24.42 3.12 27.46
C ASN A 246 -25.55 3.24 26.43
N LYS A 247 -26.81 2.97 26.81
CA LYS A 247 -27.95 3.36 25.97
C LYS A 247 -28.06 4.89 25.97
N MET A 248 -28.69 5.44 24.94
CA MET A 248 -28.88 6.89 24.84
C MET A 248 -29.84 7.38 25.93
N GLU A 249 -30.87 6.60 26.21
CA GLU A 249 -31.91 6.83 27.21
C GLU A 249 -31.36 6.84 28.65
N ASP A 250 -30.29 6.08 28.91
CA ASP A 250 -29.64 5.98 30.22
C ASP A 250 -28.76 7.21 30.54
N VAL A 251 -28.49 8.07 29.54
CA VAL A 251 -27.49 9.16 29.62
C VAL A 251 -28.04 10.52 29.21
N VAL A 252 -28.96 10.58 28.25
CA VAL A 252 -29.56 11.81 27.70
C VAL A 252 -30.96 11.96 28.28
N SER A 253 -31.20 13.03 29.05
CA SER A 253 -32.54 13.36 29.54
C SER A 253 -33.41 13.93 28.41
N ILE A 254 -34.72 14.08 28.63
CA ILE A 254 -35.63 14.65 27.63
C ILE A 254 -35.32 16.13 27.40
N GLU A 255 -34.98 16.86 28.46
CA GLU A 255 -34.56 18.27 28.41
C GLU A 255 -33.24 18.42 27.63
N ASP A 256 -32.29 17.50 27.83
CA ASP A 256 -31.05 17.47 27.06
C ASP A 256 -31.29 17.08 25.60
N ALA A 257 -32.20 16.15 25.31
CA ALA A 257 -32.58 15.80 23.94
C ALA A 257 -33.18 17.02 23.19
N ILE A 258 -34.13 17.72 23.83
CA ILE A 258 -34.70 18.99 23.34
C ILE A 258 -33.58 20.03 23.16
N LYS A 259 -32.63 20.12 24.10
CA LYS A 259 -31.52 21.08 24.01
C LYS A 259 -30.57 20.75 22.86
N ILE A 260 -30.20 19.50 22.64
CA ILE A 260 -29.40 19.05 21.49
C ILE A 260 -30.12 19.42 20.18
N THR A 261 -31.42 19.16 20.08
CA THR A 261 -32.24 19.50 18.91
C THR A 261 -32.30 21.01 18.66
N SER A 262 -32.27 21.86 19.70
CA SER A 262 -32.13 23.32 19.54
C SER A 262 -30.80 23.76 18.89
N LEU A 263 -29.81 22.87 18.79
CA LEU A 263 -28.52 23.10 18.12
C LEU A 263 -28.47 22.55 16.69
N LYS A 264 -29.62 22.18 16.08
CA LYS A 264 -29.65 21.58 14.74
C LYS A 264 -29.04 22.46 13.63
N THR A 265 -29.01 23.78 13.79
CA THR A 265 -28.34 24.73 12.87
C THR A 265 -26.87 25.05 13.21
N MET A 266 -26.36 24.60 14.36
CA MET A 266 -24.99 24.86 14.80
C MET A 266 -23.94 24.18 13.88
N PRO A 267 -22.79 24.80 13.56
CA PRO A 267 -21.73 24.15 12.79
C PRO A 267 -21.21 22.87 13.48
N MET A 268 -20.77 21.89 12.68
CA MET A 268 -20.34 20.59 13.22
C MET A 268 -19.16 20.68 14.20
N LEU A 269 -18.27 21.68 14.06
CA LEU A 269 -17.15 21.90 14.98
C LEU A 269 -17.63 22.32 16.38
N ASP A 270 -18.54 23.28 16.45
CA ASP A 270 -19.06 23.81 17.72
C ASP A 270 -20.02 22.82 18.39
N PHE A 271 -20.82 22.12 17.57
CA PHE A 271 -21.70 21.04 18.04
C PHE A 271 -20.90 19.85 18.58
N GLU A 272 -19.76 19.49 17.97
CA GLU A 272 -18.82 18.48 18.49
C GLU A 272 -18.24 18.87 19.85
N ASP A 273 -17.76 20.12 20.01
CA ASP A 273 -17.19 20.57 21.28
C ASP A 273 -18.25 20.63 22.40
N TRP A 274 -19.47 21.11 22.08
CA TRP A 274 -20.60 21.08 23.02
C TRP A 274 -20.94 19.64 23.45
N MET A 275 -21.08 18.73 22.49
CA MET A 275 -21.38 17.31 22.77
C MET A 275 -20.26 16.63 23.57
N TRP A 276 -19.00 16.96 23.29
CA TRP A 276 -17.86 16.46 24.04
C TRP A 276 -17.88 16.96 25.50
N ASN A 277 -18.06 18.26 25.70
CA ASN A 277 -18.02 18.87 27.04
C ASN A 277 -19.24 18.45 27.90
N LYS A 278 -20.39 18.21 27.27
CA LYS A 278 -21.61 17.74 27.94
C LYS A 278 -21.56 16.24 28.30
N PHE A 279 -21.18 15.38 27.34
CA PHE A 279 -21.24 13.91 27.48
C PHE A 279 -19.89 13.21 27.24
N GLY A 280 -19.25 13.47 26.10
CA GLY A 280 -18.10 12.69 25.63
C GLY A 280 -16.95 12.61 26.64
N CYS A 281 -16.66 13.71 27.35
CA CYS A 281 -15.62 13.79 28.37
C CYS A 281 -15.85 12.89 29.61
N ARG A 282 -17.06 12.33 29.78
CA ARG A 282 -17.45 11.44 30.89
C ARG A 282 -17.55 9.98 30.48
N TYR A 283 -18.11 9.71 29.30
CA TYR A 283 -18.49 8.36 28.85
C TYR A 283 -17.56 7.77 27.79
N CYS A 284 -16.71 8.60 27.18
CA CYS A 284 -15.77 8.19 26.14
C CYS A 284 -14.32 8.39 26.61
N GLN A 285 -13.39 7.63 26.00
CA GLN A 285 -11.97 7.91 26.17
C GLN A 285 -11.61 9.17 25.37
N PRO A 286 -10.61 9.98 25.77
CA PRO A 286 -10.13 11.13 24.97
C PRO A 286 -9.76 10.77 23.53
N ASN A 287 -9.32 9.52 23.33
CA ASN A 287 -8.99 8.89 22.05
C ASN A 287 -10.21 8.55 21.16
N ASP A 288 -11.43 8.63 21.70
CA ASP A 288 -12.66 8.37 20.96
C ASP A 288 -13.33 9.67 20.49
N ARG A 289 -12.75 10.84 20.81
CA ARG A 289 -13.18 12.16 20.34
C ARG A 289 -12.85 12.33 18.84
N SER A 290 -13.86 12.70 18.05
CA SER A 290 -13.75 12.87 16.59
C SER A 290 -13.68 14.35 16.21
N ARG A 291 -12.60 15.04 16.61
CA ARG A 291 -12.46 16.50 16.44
C ARG A 291 -11.80 16.88 15.11
N TYR A 292 -12.59 17.34 14.14
CA TYR A 292 -12.12 17.80 12.83
C TYR A 292 -12.39 19.30 12.61
N LEU A 293 -11.46 19.99 11.94
CA LEU A 293 -11.65 21.38 11.49
C LEU A 293 -12.30 21.46 10.09
N ASP A 294 -12.35 20.34 9.37
CA ASP A 294 -12.76 20.27 7.97
C ASP A 294 -13.93 19.29 7.75
N TRP A 295 -14.89 19.30 8.67
CA TRP A 295 -16.10 18.47 8.68
C TRP A 295 -16.88 18.42 7.35
N ASP A 296 -16.94 19.55 6.65
CA ASP A 296 -17.68 19.74 5.39
C ASP A 296 -16.72 19.83 4.17
N SER A 297 -15.54 19.22 4.29
CA SER A 297 -14.49 19.17 3.25
C SER A 297 -14.87 18.40 1.98
N GLY A 298 -15.96 17.64 1.98
CA GLY A 298 -16.27 16.64 0.96
C GLY A 298 -15.50 15.31 1.11
N LYS A 299 -14.80 15.10 2.24
CA LYS A 299 -14.28 13.79 2.63
C LYS A 299 -15.42 12.83 2.96
N THR A 300 -15.15 11.53 2.84
CA THR A 300 -16.06 10.43 3.17
C THR A 300 -16.26 10.33 4.68
N HIS A 301 -17.51 10.30 5.17
CA HIS A 301 -17.79 10.05 6.58
C HIS A 301 -17.86 8.54 6.86
N LEU A 302 -17.04 8.05 7.81
CA LEU A 302 -16.99 6.65 8.22
C LEU A 302 -17.61 6.44 9.60
N TYR A 303 -18.74 5.74 9.64
CA TYR A 303 -19.52 5.43 10.83
C TYR A 303 -19.20 4.03 11.33
N TYR A 304 -18.67 3.87 12.55
CA TYR A 304 -18.32 2.56 13.09
C TYR A 304 -19.20 2.13 14.27
N CYS A 305 -19.58 0.86 14.27
CA CYS A 305 -20.16 0.17 15.43
C CYS A 305 -19.25 -0.98 15.87
N TYR A 306 -19.00 -1.10 17.17
CA TYR A 306 -18.20 -2.15 17.78
C TYR A 306 -19.07 -3.01 18.70
N VAL A 307 -19.29 -4.27 18.32
CA VAL A 307 -20.14 -5.23 19.04
C VAL A 307 -19.29 -6.10 19.96
N ARG A 308 -19.61 -6.11 21.26
CA ARG A 308 -18.95 -6.91 22.30
C ARG A 308 -19.58 -8.30 22.40
N SER A 309 -18.86 -9.25 23.00
CA SER A 309 -19.26 -10.66 23.11
C SER A 309 -20.52 -10.94 23.94
N ASP A 310 -20.97 -9.96 24.75
CA ASP A 310 -22.26 -9.99 25.45
C ASP A 310 -23.43 -9.44 24.61
N GLY A 311 -23.17 -8.97 23.40
CA GLY A 311 -24.15 -8.37 22.50
C GLY A 311 -24.32 -6.86 22.65
N GLY A 312 -23.75 -6.26 23.71
CA GLY A 312 -23.71 -4.81 23.85
C GLY A 312 -22.79 -4.16 22.80
N TYR A 313 -23.18 -3.02 22.27
CA TYR A 313 -22.40 -2.33 21.23
C TYR A 313 -22.18 -0.85 21.53
N ARG A 314 -21.16 -0.27 20.89
CA ARG A 314 -20.80 1.15 20.99
C ARG A 314 -20.48 1.74 19.63
N PHE A 315 -20.78 3.02 19.46
CA PHE A 315 -20.49 3.75 18.22
C PHE A 315 -19.18 4.53 18.33
N LYS A 316 -18.51 4.76 17.19
CA LYS A 316 -17.32 5.59 17.07
C LYS A 316 -17.28 6.34 15.74
N GLY A 317 -16.86 7.59 15.78
CA GLY A 317 -16.86 8.51 14.64
C GLY A 317 -18.03 9.51 14.69
N PRO A 318 -18.42 10.12 13.56
CA PRO A 318 -17.88 9.86 12.22
C PRO A 318 -16.41 10.26 12.08
N TYR A 319 -15.61 9.38 11.46
CA TYR A 319 -14.25 9.70 11.03
C TYR A 319 -14.25 10.20 9.58
N LEU A 320 -13.24 10.99 9.19
CA LEU A 320 -13.08 11.45 7.81
C LEU A 320 -12.01 10.63 7.06
N ASP A 321 -12.35 10.07 5.90
CA ASP A 321 -11.40 9.45 4.96
C ASP A 321 -11.42 10.19 3.62
N THR A 322 -10.29 10.24 2.93
CA THR A 322 -10.15 10.76 1.57
C THR A 322 -10.57 9.75 0.50
N LYS A 323 -10.69 8.46 0.86
CA LYS A 323 -11.10 7.39 -0.07
C LYS A 323 -12.52 6.90 0.21
N LYS A 324 -13.35 6.93 -0.84
CA LYS A 324 -14.73 6.41 -0.85
C LYS A 324 -14.82 5.04 -1.52
N THR A 325 -15.82 4.25 -1.15
CA THR A 325 -16.16 2.97 -1.80
C THR A 325 -17.29 3.15 -2.82
N HIS A 326 -17.49 2.21 -3.75
CA HIS A 326 -18.61 2.30 -4.71
C HIS A 326 -19.96 2.19 -4.00
N LEU A 327 -20.05 1.37 -2.94
CA LEU A 327 -21.23 1.32 -2.05
C LEU A 327 -21.60 2.73 -1.55
N GLN A 328 -20.65 3.42 -0.92
CA GLN A 328 -20.84 4.76 -0.36
C GLN A 328 -21.07 5.85 -1.42
N ARG A 329 -20.53 5.72 -2.64
CA ARG A 329 -20.84 6.63 -3.76
C ARG A 329 -22.24 6.42 -4.32
N ALA A 330 -22.76 5.20 -4.30
CA ALA A 330 -24.07 4.87 -4.87
C ALA A 330 -25.23 5.13 -3.89
N ILE A 331 -25.05 4.90 -2.58
CA ILE A 331 -26.14 5.01 -1.59
C ILE A 331 -25.92 6.09 -0.52
N GLY A 332 -24.82 6.83 -0.55
CA GLY A 332 -24.47 7.83 0.48
C GLY A 332 -23.66 7.25 1.63
N ASP A 333 -23.08 8.12 2.47
CA ASP A 333 -22.20 7.71 3.57
C ASP A 333 -23.02 7.35 4.81
N GLU A 334 -24.01 8.20 5.12
CA GLU A 334 -24.98 8.05 6.19
C GLU A 334 -25.77 6.73 6.13
N ASN A 335 -25.93 6.15 4.94
CA ASN A 335 -26.64 4.89 4.75
C ASN A 335 -25.75 3.64 4.94
N VAL A 336 -24.48 3.80 5.34
CA VAL A 336 -23.49 2.71 5.53
C VAL A 336 -22.90 2.72 6.94
N LEU A 337 -23.16 1.67 7.72
CA LEU A 337 -22.60 1.43 9.05
C LEU A 337 -21.54 0.33 9.01
N ILE A 338 -20.30 0.64 9.43
CA ILE A 338 -19.19 -0.32 9.46
C ILE A 338 -19.16 -1.03 10.82
N VAL A 339 -19.59 -2.28 10.85
CA VAL A 339 -19.71 -3.10 12.06
C VAL A 339 -18.45 -3.98 12.22
N LYS A 340 -17.84 -3.91 13.41
CA LYS A 340 -16.77 -4.81 13.85
C LYS A 340 -17.25 -5.61 15.06
N PHE A 341 -17.28 -6.94 14.92
CA PHE A 341 -17.52 -7.86 16.03
C PHE A 341 -16.21 -8.12 16.78
N ALA A 342 -16.26 -8.23 18.11
CA ALA A 342 -15.08 -8.56 18.91
C ALA A 342 -14.61 -10.00 18.66
N GLU A 343 -13.29 -10.20 18.60
CA GLU A 343 -12.68 -11.53 18.59
C GLU A 343 -12.85 -12.19 19.98
N VAL A 344 -13.07 -13.51 19.99
CA VAL A 344 -13.39 -14.29 21.21
C VAL A 344 -12.62 -15.61 21.20
N GLU A 345 -11.94 -15.91 22.32
CA GLU A 345 -11.17 -17.16 22.49
C GLU A 345 -12.08 -18.41 22.55
N ASP A 346 -11.52 -19.56 22.17
CA ASP A 346 -12.30 -20.63 21.54
C ASP A 346 -13.39 -21.33 22.38
N SER A 347 -13.31 -21.30 23.71
CA SER A 347 -14.31 -21.94 24.58
C SER A 347 -15.62 -21.13 24.70
N TYR A 348 -15.53 -19.80 24.80
CA TYR A 348 -16.71 -18.90 24.86
C TYR A 348 -17.33 -18.63 23.47
N ASN A 349 -16.62 -19.03 22.42
CA ASN A 349 -16.82 -18.65 21.03
C ASN A 349 -18.22 -19.03 20.48
N ARG A 350 -18.84 -20.12 20.97
CA ARG A 350 -20.15 -20.58 20.45
C ARG A 350 -21.32 -19.65 20.80
N MET A 351 -21.39 -19.17 22.04
CA MET A 351 -22.50 -18.29 22.46
C MET A 351 -22.35 -16.89 21.86
N ALA A 352 -21.13 -16.36 21.79
CA ALA A 352 -20.84 -15.09 21.12
C ALA A 352 -21.25 -15.14 19.63
N ARG A 353 -20.88 -16.20 18.88
CA ARG A 353 -21.32 -16.39 17.49
C ARG A 353 -22.85 -16.43 17.33
N ILE A 354 -23.59 -17.04 18.27
CA ILE A 354 -25.07 -17.06 18.26
C ILE A 354 -25.63 -15.65 18.49
N ILE A 355 -25.08 -14.89 19.44
CA ILE A 355 -25.46 -13.50 19.71
C ILE A 355 -25.18 -12.62 18.49
N TYR A 356 -24.00 -12.74 17.88
CA TYR A 356 -23.64 -11.99 16.67
C TYR A 356 -24.53 -12.36 15.47
N GLY A 357 -24.88 -13.64 15.30
CA GLY A 357 -25.82 -14.10 14.28
C GLY A 357 -27.22 -13.50 14.45
N ARG A 358 -27.71 -13.35 15.69
CA ARG A 358 -28.96 -12.65 16.01
C ARG A 358 -28.88 -11.15 15.76
N ILE A 359 -27.77 -10.48 16.08
CA ILE A 359 -27.58 -9.05 15.81
C ILE A 359 -27.49 -8.76 14.30
N ALA A 360 -26.86 -9.66 13.53
CA ALA A 360 -26.81 -9.55 12.07
C ALA A 360 -28.17 -9.76 11.38
N GLU A 361 -29.12 -10.42 12.06
CA GLU A 361 -30.49 -10.72 11.59
C GLU A 361 -31.52 -9.69 12.07
N ALA A 362 -31.41 -9.23 13.32
CA ALA A 362 -32.29 -8.22 13.90
C ALA A 362 -31.92 -6.77 13.53
N GLY A 363 -30.74 -6.56 12.95
CA GLY A 363 -30.18 -5.26 12.59
C GLY A 363 -29.69 -4.44 13.80
N ILE A 364 -29.04 -3.31 13.51
CA ILE A 364 -28.55 -2.34 14.51
C ILE A 364 -29.29 -1.01 14.32
N LEU A 365 -29.80 -0.45 15.41
CA LEU A 365 -30.53 0.82 15.41
C LEU A 365 -29.57 2.00 15.64
N VAL A 366 -29.74 3.08 14.89
CA VAL A 366 -29.08 4.37 15.11
C VAL A 366 -30.13 5.47 14.96
N GLY A 367 -30.47 6.15 16.06
CA GLY A 367 -31.64 7.02 16.15
C GLY A 367 -32.91 6.29 15.72
N LEU A 368 -33.56 6.78 14.67
CA LEU A 368 -34.76 6.17 14.07
C LEU A 368 -34.47 5.30 12.83
N SER A 369 -33.21 5.02 12.49
CA SER A 369 -32.82 4.25 11.30
C SER A 369 -32.22 2.89 11.68
N ARG A 370 -32.68 1.80 11.04
CA ARG A 370 -32.09 0.46 11.24
C ARG A 370 -31.19 0.04 10.08
N TYR A 371 -30.04 -0.48 10.43
CA TYR A 371 -29.00 -0.98 9.54
C TYR A 371 -28.97 -2.51 9.59
N HIS A 372 -28.97 -3.15 8.42
CA HIS A 372 -28.97 -4.62 8.25
C HIS A 372 -27.75 -5.09 7.48
N LEU A 373 -27.29 -6.33 7.71
CA LEU A 373 -26.06 -6.86 7.09
C LEU A 373 -26.14 -6.87 5.56
N PHE A 374 -25.28 -6.09 4.90
CA PHE A 374 -25.23 -6.01 3.43
C PHE A 374 -24.14 -6.90 2.84
N VAL A 375 -22.92 -6.80 3.38
CA VAL A 375 -21.70 -7.50 2.90
C VAL A 375 -20.63 -7.52 4.00
N PHE A 376 -19.66 -8.44 3.94
CA PHE A 376 -18.49 -8.47 4.83
C PHE A 376 -17.18 -8.74 4.07
N LYS A 377 -16.04 -8.46 4.71
CA LYS A 377 -14.69 -8.60 4.14
C LYS A 377 -13.63 -8.74 5.25
N ASP A 378 -12.65 -9.62 5.07
CA ASP A 378 -11.50 -9.76 5.99
C ASP A 378 -10.79 -8.42 6.24
N GLY A 379 -10.37 -8.17 7.49
CA GLY A 379 -9.79 -6.89 7.92
C GLY A 379 -8.48 -6.48 7.21
N GLY A 380 -7.81 -7.42 6.55
CA GLY A 380 -6.67 -7.16 5.67
C GLY A 380 -5.38 -6.74 6.38
N LYS A 381 -4.49 -6.05 5.64
CA LYS A 381 -3.14 -5.66 6.10
C LYS A 381 -3.10 -4.47 7.09
N GLU A 382 -4.19 -4.18 7.81
CA GLU A 382 -4.12 -3.29 8.99
C GLU A 382 -3.17 -3.83 10.08
N ARG A 383 -2.95 -5.17 10.08
CA ARG A 383 -1.99 -5.92 10.92
C ARG A 383 -0.54 -5.41 10.95
N GLN A 384 -0.13 -4.47 10.08
CA GLN A 384 1.26 -3.97 10.00
C GLN A 384 1.44 -2.45 10.20
N LYS A 385 0.37 -1.66 10.32
CA LYS A 385 0.50 -0.19 10.50
C LYS A 385 0.40 0.29 11.95
N ASN A 386 -0.35 -0.41 12.79
CA ASN A 386 -0.52 0.00 14.18
C ASN A 386 0.62 -0.55 15.06
N GLY A 387 1.08 0.27 16.01
CA GLY A 387 2.18 -0.07 16.91
C GLY A 387 1.81 -1.13 17.96
N LYS A 388 2.80 -1.48 18.79
CA LYS A 388 2.75 -2.56 19.80
C LYS A 388 1.72 -2.36 20.94
N GLU A 389 0.85 -1.35 20.88
CA GLU A 389 -0.19 -1.10 21.89
C GLU A 389 -1.49 -1.87 21.66
N ASP A 390 -1.95 -2.06 20.42
CA ASP A 390 -3.23 -2.74 20.17
C ASP A 390 -3.19 -4.22 20.60
N ILE A 391 -2.00 -4.83 20.57
CA ILE A 391 -1.70 -6.16 21.12
C ILE A 391 -2.04 -6.24 22.63
N LYS A 392 -1.94 -5.13 23.38
CA LYS A 392 -2.32 -5.06 24.80
C LYS A 392 -3.81 -4.75 25.03
N ARG A 393 -4.59 -4.48 23.99
CA ARG A 393 -6.02 -4.09 24.10
C ARG A 393 -7.00 -5.11 23.53
N GLY A 394 -6.52 -6.27 23.05
CA GLY A 394 -7.37 -7.36 22.53
C GLY A 394 -8.13 -7.04 21.24
N SER A 395 -7.88 -5.88 20.61
CA SER A 395 -8.55 -5.44 19.39
C SER A 395 -7.76 -5.88 18.15
N SER A 396 -7.56 -7.18 18.00
CA SER A 396 -6.97 -7.78 16.79
C SER A 396 -7.93 -7.66 15.58
N GLY A 397 -7.42 -8.00 14.40
CA GLY A 397 -7.93 -7.59 13.09
C GLY A 397 -9.14 -8.38 12.56
N GLY A 398 -10.26 -8.31 13.28
CA GLY A 398 -11.51 -9.00 12.92
C GLY A 398 -12.14 -8.55 11.59
N VAL A 399 -13.09 -9.35 11.12
CA VAL A 399 -13.83 -9.13 9.86
C VAL A 399 -14.59 -7.80 9.89
N LYS A 400 -14.47 -7.01 8.82
CA LYS A 400 -15.23 -5.77 8.63
C LYS A 400 -16.56 -6.09 7.95
N CYS A 401 -17.66 -5.83 8.65
CA CYS A 401 -19.00 -5.97 8.10
C CYS A 401 -19.54 -4.59 7.73
N TYR A 402 -20.31 -4.53 6.65
CA TYR A 402 -20.97 -3.32 6.19
C TYR A 402 -22.47 -3.56 6.24
N PHE A 403 -23.14 -2.80 7.09
CA PHE A 403 -24.58 -2.82 7.26
C PHE A 403 -25.17 -1.59 6.56
N VAL A 404 -26.30 -1.75 5.90
CA VAL A 404 -26.96 -0.70 5.11
C VAL A 404 -28.30 -0.34 5.73
N LYS A 405 -28.67 0.94 5.69
CA LYS A 405 -29.98 1.43 6.14
C LYS A 405 -31.11 0.74 5.36
N ARG A 406 -32.02 0.07 6.06
CA ARG A 406 -33.14 -0.70 5.48
C ARG A 406 -34.50 -0.41 6.10
N GLU A 407 -34.54 0.28 7.24
CA GLU A 407 -35.76 0.78 7.88
C GLU A 407 -35.52 2.22 8.38
N SER A 408 -36.55 3.06 8.42
CA SER A 408 -36.48 4.41 8.98
C SER A 408 -37.85 4.87 9.49
N ASN A 409 -37.91 5.27 10.76
CA ASN A 409 -39.11 5.82 11.40
C ASN A 409 -39.07 7.36 11.56
N ALA A 410 -38.08 8.04 10.96
CA ALA A 410 -37.99 9.50 10.98
C ALA A 410 -39.00 10.16 10.02
N HIS A 411 -39.54 11.33 10.38
CA HIS A 411 -40.57 12.01 9.59
C HIS A 411 -40.07 12.71 8.30
N TRP A 412 -38.76 12.88 8.12
CA TRP A 412 -38.14 13.65 7.02
C TRP A 412 -38.11 12.94 5.64
N VAL A 413 -39.09 12.11 5.31
CA VAL A 413 -39.01 11.14 4.19
C VAL A 413 -39.33 11.74 2.81
N GLU A 414 -38.74 12.90 2.50
CA GLU A 414 -38.85 13.57 1.18
C GLU A 414 -37.55 13.50 0.35
N LYS A 415 -36.46 12.93 0.88
CA LYS A 415 -35.22 12.65 0.12
C LYS A 415 -34.70 11.21 0.21
N ASP A 416 -34.94 10.53 1.33
CA ASP A 416 -34.40 9.18 1.60
C ASP A 416 -35.28 8.02 1.12
N THR A 417 -36.46 8.30 0.57
CA THR A 417 -37.53 7.33 0.28
C THR A 417 -37.08 6.21 -0.66
N TRP A 418 -36.18 6.50 -1.59
CA TRP A 418 -35.85 5.61 -2.71
C TRP A 418 -35.15 4.30 -2.29
N LEU A 419 -34.35 4.31 -1.21
CA LEU A 419 -33.73 3.10 -0.67
C LEU A 419 -34.76 2.16 -0.03
N MET A 420 -35.87 2.71 0.46
CA MET A 420 -36.95 1.93 1.10
C MET A 420 -37.90 1.30 0.06
N ASN A 421 -37.81 1.68 -1.22
CA ASN A 421 -38.60 1.09 -2.31
C ASN A 421 -38.17 -0.35 -2.65
N PHE A 422 -37.00 -0.80 -2.20
CA PHE A 422 -36.54 -2.18 -2.37
C PHE A 422 -37.15 -3.08 -1.30
N LYS A 423 -37.94 -4.07 -1.71
CA LYS A 423 -38.58 -5.02 -0.79
C LYS A 423 -37.56 -5.90 -0.08
N THR A 424 -36.48 -6.27 -0.78
CA THR A 424 -35.42 -7.15 -0.25
C THR A 424 -34.04 -6.51 -0.28
N THR A 425 -33.13 -7.03 0.55
CA THR A 425 -31.69 -6.70 0.48
C THR A 425 -31.06 -7.24 -0.80
N HIS A 426 -31.56 -8.36 -1.32
CA HIS A 426 -31.15 -8.94 -2.60
C HIS A 426 -31.38 -7.98 -3.77
N GLU A 427 -32.57 -7.38 -3.92
CA GLU A 427 -32.86 -6.38 -4.96
C GLU A 427 -31.86 -5.21 -4.96
N LEU A 428 -31.54 -4.68 -3.78
CA LEU A 428 -30.57 -3.58 -3.64
C LEU A 428 -29.13 -4.03 -3.97
N ARG A 429 -28.74 -5.28 -3.68
CA ARG A 429 -27.46 -5.84 -4.15
C ARG A 429 -27.44 -5.97 -5.68
N CYS A 430 -28.55 -6.37 -6.29
CA CYS A 430 -28.66 -6.52 -7.75
C CYS A 430 -28.57 -5.20 -8.52
N ARG A 431 -28.94 -4.05 -7.91
CA ARG A 431 -28.66 -2.71 -8.47
C ARG A 431 -27.16 -2.41 -8.64
N PHE A 432 -26.27 -3.08 -7.90
CA PHE A 432 -24.82 -2.97 -8.10
C PHE A 432 -24.31 -3.97 -9.16
N MET A 433 -24.68 -5.24 -9.04
CA MET A 433 -24.36 -6.29 -10.01
C MET A 433 -25.28 -7.50 -9.83
N HIS A 434 -25.57 -8.22 -10.92
CA HIS A 434 -26.51 -9.36 -10.97
C HIS A 434 -25.92 -10.64 -10.33
N LEU A 435 -25.70 -10.59 -9.01
CA LEU A 435 -24.94 -11.59 -8.24
C LEU A 435 -25.55 -12.99 -8.22
N HIS A 436 -26.84 -13.15 -8.50
CA HIS A 436 -27.49 -14.46 -8.61
C HIS A 436 -26.94 -15.29 -9.78
N THR A 437 -26.29 -14.66 -10.77
CA THR A 437 -25.65 -15.32 -11.92
C THR A 437 -24.37 -16.11 -11.60
N VAL A 438 -23.79 -15.98 -10.39
CA VAL A 438 -22.51 -16.62 -10.05
C VAL A 438 -22.68 -18.08 -9.58
N SER A 439 -21.69 -18.94 -9.86
CA SER A 439 -21.83 -20.39 -9.67
C SER A 439 -21.77 -20.92 -8.23
N SER A 440 -21.59 -20.08 -7.20
CA SER A 440 -21.52 -20.51 -5.79
C SER A 440 -21.69 -19.37 -4.79
N MET A 441 -22.13 -19.67 -3.56
CA MET A 441 -22.17 -18.68 -2.47
C MET A 441 -20.79 -18.12 -2.08
N ALA A 442 -19.71 -18.89 -2.26
CA ALA A 442 -18.34 -18.38 -2.08
C ALA A 442 -18.01 -17.29 -3.11
N LYS A 443 -18.32 -17.53 -4.39
CA LYS A 443 -18.21 -16.51 -5.45
C LYS A 443 -19.13 -15.31 -5.15
N TYR A 444 -20.35 -15.52 -4.65
CA TYR A 444 -21.29 -14.44 -4.29
C TYR A 444 -20.69 -13.46 -3.28
N ILE A 445 -20.18 -13.97 -2.14
CA ILE A 445 -19.53 -13.17 -1.10
C ILE A 445 -18.31 -12.44 -1.67
N ALA A 446 -17.43 -13.17 -2.37
CA ALA A 446 -16.20 -12.62 -2.94
C ALA A 446 -16.48 -11.51 -3.97
N ARG A 447 -17.49 -11.67 -4.84
CA ARG A 447 -17.87 -10.68 -5.87
C ARG A 447 -18.58 -9.47 -5.27
N LEU A 448 -19.51 -9.67 -4.34
CA LEU A 448 -20.16 -8.56 -3.64
C LEU A 448 -19.14 -7.68 -2.90
N SER A 449 -18.04 -8.26 -2.39
CA SER A 449 -16.95 -7.51 -1.75
C SER A 449 -16.17 -6.54 -2.68
N LEU A 450 -16.39 -6.59 -4.00
CA LEU A 450 -15.76 -5.69 -4.97
C LEU A 450 -16.19 -4.23 -4.81
N ILE A 451 -17.46 -3.97 -4.43
CA ILE A 451 -17.96 -2.60 -4.19
C ILE A 451 -17.28 -1.92 -3.00
N LEU A 452 -16.66 -2.72 -2.12
CA LEU A 452 -15.84 -2.30 -0.98
C LEU A 452 -14.36 -2.08 -1.37
N SER A 453 -14.07 -1.88 -2.65
CA SER A 453 -12.75 -1.40 -3.11
C SER A 453 -12.68 0.10 -2.83
N THR A 454 -11.59 0.58 -2.22
CA THR A 454 -11.35 2.01 -2.03
C THR A 454 -10.72 2.60 -3.31
N THR A 455 -11.53 3.27 -4.10
CA THR A 455 -11.25 3.65 -5.50
C THR A 455 -11.60 5.11 -5.78
N ILE A 456 -11.08 5.62 -6.89
CA ILE A 456 -11.42 6.91 -7.47
C ILE A 456 -12.34 6.65 -8.66
N LYS A 457 -13.56 7.22 -8.64
CA LYS A 457 -14.49 7.13 -9.78
C LYS A 457 -13.95 8.02 -10.92
N LEU A 458 -13.89 7.47 -12.13
CA LEU A 458 -13.57 8.27 -13.32
C LEU A 458 -14.80 9.10 -13.73
N PRO A 459 -14.67 10.41 -14.01
CA PRO A 459 -15.79 11.28 -14.40
C PRO A 459 -16.16 11.03 -15.87
N VAL A 460 -16.89 9.94 -16.13
CA VAL A 460 -17.32 9.53 -17.47
C VAL A 460 -18.77 9.06 -17.42
N ASP A 461 -19.59 9.58 -18.33
CA ASP A 461 -20.90 8.99 -18.63
C ASP A 461 -20.70 7.64 -19.33
N LEU A 462 -21.11 6.56 -18.66
CA LEU A 462 -21.00 5.21 -19.19
C LEU A 462 -22.09 4.86 -20.22
N ALA A 463 -23.12 5.70 -20.42
CA ALA A 463 -24.00 5.57 -21.58
C ALA A 463 -23.25 5.90 -22.88
N SER A 464 -22.40 6.93 -22.88
CA SER A 464 -21.53 7.31 -24.01
C SER A 464 -20.37 6.33 -24.30
N VAL A 465 -20.12 5.34 -23.44
CA VAL A 465 -18.97 4.42 -23.54
C VAL A 465 -19.37 3.08 -24.16
N SER A 466 -18.72 2.72 -25.28
CA SER A 466 -18.75 1.38 -25.85
C SER A 466 -18.00 0.43 -24.93
N VAL A 467 -18.65 -0.66 -24.50
CA VAL A 467 -18.03 -1.74 -23.72
C VAL A 467 -18.17 -3.01 -24.55
N GLU A 468 -17.06 -3.42 -25.16
CA GLU A 468 -16.99 -4.53 -26.11
C GLU A 468 -16.41 -5.76 -25.41
N GLU A 469 -16.98 -6.95 -25.60
CA GLU A 469 -16.40 -8.22 -25.13
C GLU A 469 -15.51 -8.81 -26.24
N ILE A 470 -14.27 -9.17 -25.91
CA ILE A 470 -13.30 -9.80 -26.80
C ILE A 470 -12.78 -11.10 -26.18
N ASP A 471 -12.56 -12.14 -26.99
CA ASP A 471 -12.18 -13.46 -26.50
C ASP A 471 -10.89 -13.48 -25.66
N ASP A 472 -10.82 -14.37 -24.66
CA ASP A 472 -9.55 -14.75 -24.05
C ASP A 472 -8.74 -15.65 -25.00
N ILE A 473 -7.45 -15.34 -25.12
CA ILE A 473 -6.51 -16.12 -25.93
C ILE A 473 -6.23 -17.44 -25.18
N PRO A 474 -6.43 -18.62 -25.80
CA PRO A 474 -6.11 -19.90 -25.16
C PRO A 474 -4.61 -20.12 -25.01
N CYS A 475 -4.23 -20.88 -23.99
CA CYS A 475 -2.99 -21.65 -24.04
C CYS A 475 -3.16 -22.81 -25.03
N ILE A 476 -2.16 -23.07 -25.87
CA ILE A 476 -2.18 -24.13 -26.89
C ILE A 476 -0.91 -24.97 -26.85
N ASP A 477 -1.03 -26.22 -27.30
CA ASP A 477 0.13 -27.10 -27.50
C ASP A 477 0.79 -26.90 -28.88
N GLU A 478 1.85 -27.66 -29.15
CA GLU A 478 2.60 -27.65 -30.43
C GLU A 478 1.75 -28.06 -31.64
N ASN A 479 0.60 -28.71 -31.44
CA ASN A 479 -0.35 -29.11 -32.48
C ASN A 479 -1.48 -28.06 -32.68
N GLY A 480 -1.51 -27.00 -31.86
CA GLY A 480 -2.59 -26.00 -31.84
C GLY A 480 -3.82 -26.41 -31.04
N CYS A 481 -3.78 -27.52 -30.28
CA CYS A 481 -4.88 -27.94 -29.42
C CYS A 481 -4.96 -27.07 -28.17
N ILE A 482 -6.18 -26.68 -27.79
CA ILE A 482 -6.47 -25.90 -26.58
C ILE A 482 -6.15 -26.73 -25.33
N LEU A 483 -5.43 -26.13 -24.39
CA LEU A 483 -5.06 -26.77 -23.12
C LEU A 483 -6.04 -26.43 -22.00
N TYR A 484 -6.15 -27.36 -21.06
CA TYR A 484 -7.04 -27.33 -19.90
C TYR A 484 -6.25 -27.67 -18.63
N ASP A 485 -6.67 -27.11 -17.50
CA ASP A 485 -6.04 -27.36 -16.20
C ASP A 485 -6.57 -28.63 -15.50
N GLU A 486 -6.02 -28.92 -14.32
CA GLU A 486 -6.38 -30.07 -13.48
C GLU A 486 -7.82 -30.03 -12.96
N ASP A 487 -8.41 -28.84 -12.82
CA ASP A 487 -9.80 -28.65 -12.39
C ASP A 487 -10.77 -28.72 -13.61
N GLY A 488 -10.23 -28.83 -14.84
CA GLY A 488 -10.96 -28.99 -16.10
C GLY A 488 -11.30 -27.68 -16.82
N GLU A 489 -10.77 -26.54 -16.35
CA GLU A 489 -11.04 -25.22 -16.92
C GLU A 489 -10.05 -24.89 -18.06
N ARG A 490 -10.47 -24.03 -19.00
CA ARG A 490 -9.65 -23.66 -20.17
C ARG A 490 -8.46 -22.80 -19.74
N MET A 491 -7.24 -23.25 -20.02
CA MET A 491 -6.04 -22.44 -19.77
C MET A 491 -5.99 -21.26 -20.74
N ILE A 492 -5.72 -20.05 -20.23
CA ILE A 492 -5.73 -18.81 -21.01
C ILE A 492 -4.45 -17.98 -20.81
N GLN A 493 -4.10 -17.23 -21.84
CA GLN A 493 -2.93 -16.35 -21.90
C GLN A 493 -3.23 -14.92 -21.45
N THR A 494 -4.50 -14.54 -21.24
CA THR A 494 -4.95 -13.14 -21.08
C THR A 494 -5.74 -12.84 -19.80
N ASP A 495 -5.68 -13.70 -18.76
CA ASP A 495 -6.55 -13.55 -17.58
C ASP A 495 -6.44 -12.16 -16.93
N GLY A 496 -7.56 -11.43 -16.94
CA GLY A 496 -7.70 -10.19 -16.19
C GLY A 496 -7.24 -8.93 -16.92
N THR A 497 -6.81 -8.97 -18.19
CA THR A 497 -6.36 -7.76 -18.92
C THR A 497 -7.13 -7.50 -20.23
N GLY A 498 -7.58 -6.26 -20.40
CA GLY A 498 -8.33 -5.74 -21.55
C GLY A 498 -7.76 -4.41 -22.05
N PHE A 499 -8.53 -3.66 -22.83
CA PHE A 499 -8.07 -2.42 -23.47
C PHE A 499 -8.96 -1.20 -23.15
N ILE A 500 -8.37 -0.01 -23.22
CA ILE A 500 -9.06 1.28 -23.09
C ILE A 500 -8.54 2.27 -24.13
N SER A 501 -9.44 3.04 -24.73
CA SER A 501 -9.10 4.10 -25.67
C SER A 501 -8.35 5.25 -25.00
N GLU A 502 -7.42 5.87 -25.72
CA GLU A 502 -6.54 6.93 -25.20
C GLU A 502 -7.33 8.11 -24.60
N ASP A 503 -8.44 8.49 -25.23
CA ASP A 503 -9.30 9.60 -24.80
C ASP A 503 -10.02 9.37 -23.46
N LEU A 504 -10.17 8.10 -23.04
CA LEU A 504 -10.67 7.73 -21.72
C LEU A 504 -9.52 7.60 -20.70
N ALA A 505 -8.38 7.06 -21.12
CA ALA A 505 -7.21 6.89 -20.25
C ALA A 505 -6.61 8.23 -19.79
N VAL A 506 -6.60 9.25 -20.65
CA VAL A 506 -6.13 10.62 -20.35
C VAL A 506 -6.98 11.33 -19.27
N LEU A 507 -8.17 10.82 -18.96
CA LEU A 507 -9.02 11.35 -17.88
C LEU A 507 -8.54 10.93 -16.48
N VAL A 508 -7.64 9.95 -16.37
CA VAL A 508 -7.07 9.54 -15.08
C VAL A 508 -6.05 10.60 -14.62
N PRO A 509 -6.14 11.12 -13.38
CA PRO A 509 -5.22 12.18 -12.94
C PRO A 509 -3.77 11.71 -12.87
N ASN A 510 -2.85 12.51 -13.44
CA ASN A 510 -1.40 12.34 -13.32
C ASN A 510 -0.97 12.17 -11.85
N ASP A 511 -1.62 12.92 -10.96
CA ASP A 511 -1.39 12.95 -9.51
C ASP A 511 -2.04 11.77 -8.75
N PHE A 512 -2.25 10.60 -9.37
CA PHE A 512 -2.94 9.45 -8.75
C PHE A 512 -2.36 9.02 -7.39
N HIS A 513 -1.07 9.28 -7.12
CA HIS A 513 -0.44 9.04 -5.82
C HIS A 513 -0.73 10.14 -4.79
N HIS A 514 -0.76 11.41 -5.21
CA HIS A 514 -1.19 12.54 -4.38
C HIS A 514 -2.71 12.61 -4.18
N ALA A 515 -3.49 11.92 -5.03
CA ALA A 515 -4.95 11.81 -4.92
C ALA A 515 -5.43 11.14 -3.62
N LYS A 516 -4.53 10.55 -2.81
CA LYS A 516 -4.76 10.25 -1.38
C LYS A 516 -5.11 11.47 -0.52
N TYR A 517 -4.93 12.69 -1.02
CA TYR A 517 -5.13 13.94 -0.29
C TYR A 517 -6.03 14.95 -1.04
N MET A 518 -6.56 14.58 -2.21
CA MET A 518 -7.50 15.42 -2.96
C MET A 518 -8.94 15.20 -2.51
N LYS A 519 -9.82 16.15 -2.83
CA LYS A 519 -11.26 16.13 -2.49
C LYS A 519 -12.06 15.79 -3.75
N ASP A 520 -13.19 15.10 -3.59
CA ASP A 520 -14.14 14.86 -4.70
C ASP A 520 -14.60 16.19 -5.36
N LYS A 521 -14.66 17.29 -4.60
CA LYS A 521 -14.97 18.64 -5.12
C LYS A 521 -13.94 19.23 -6.10
N HIS A 522 -12.75 18.65 -6.23
CA HIS A 522 -11.83 19.01 -7.31
C HIS A 522 -12.12 18.28 -8.62
N PHE A 523 -12.92 17.20 -8.60
CA PHE A 523 -13.54 16.62 -9.79
C PHE A 523 -14.82 17.36 -10.20
N GLU A 524 -15.62 17.87 -9.25
CA GLU A 524 -16.75 18.78 -9.56
C GLU A 524 -16.29 20.02 -10.37
N LEU A 525 -15.02 20.45 -10.22
CA LEU A 525 -14.45 21.55 -11.01
C LEU A 525 -14.07 21.15 -12.46
N CYS A 526 -14.17 19.87 -12.82
CA CYS A 526 -14.06 19.39 -14.21
C CYS A 526 -15.44 19.31 -14.90
N ASP A 527 -16.56 19.35 -14.17
CA ASP A 527 -17.92 19.29 -14.74
C ASP A 527 -18.33 20.56 -15.53
N LEU A 528 -17.39 21.48 -15.76
CA LEU A 528 -17.55 22.70 -16.57
C LEU A 528 -16.68 22.73 -17.84
N VAL A 529 -16.07 21.61 -18.24
CA VAL A 529 -15.38 21.50 -19.55
C VAL A 529 -15.86 20.26 -20.31
N GLN A 530 -17.04 20.37 -20.91
CA GLN A 530 -17.37 19.50 -22.05
C GLN A 530 -16.44 19.86 -23.23
N PRO A 531 -15.87 18.87 -23.94
CA PRO A 531 -15.20 19.12 -25.21
C PRO A 531 -16.24 19.38 -26.30
N GLU A 532 -16.72 20.61 -26.40
CA GLU A 532 -17.63 21.04 -27.47
C GLU A 532 -16.94 21.01 -28.84
N PHE A 533 -17.05 19.85 -29.52
CA PHE A 533 -16.69 19.70 -30.93
C PHE A 533 -17.75 20.37 -31.84
N GLY A 534 -17.86 21.71 -31.77
CA GLY A 534 -18.88 22.46 -32.50
C GLY A 534 -18.67 23.98 -32.60
N SER A 535 -17.96 24.41 -33.65
CA SER A 535 -17.98 25.77 -34.23
C SER A 535 -17.41 26.98 -33.44
N ALA A 536 -16.72 27.85 -34.20
CA ALA A 536 -16.67 29.30 -34.00
C ALA A 536 -16.03 29.89 -32.71
N GLY A 537 -14.92 29.32 -32.26
CA GLY A 537 -13.72 30.09 -31.86
C GLY A 537 -13.85 31.19 -30.79
N HIS A 538 -13.47 30.85 -29.56
CA HIS A 538 -12.88 31.78 -28.60
C HIS A 538 -11.47 31.32 -28.21
N ARG A 539 -10.64 32.20 -27.64
CA ARG A 539 -9.20 31.92 -27.43
C ARG A 539 -8.98 30.76 -26.47
N GLY A 540 -8.53 29.63 -26.99
CA GLY A 540 -8.20 28.45 -26.19
C GLY A 540 -7.10 28.74 -25.17
N ARG A 541 -7.34 28.34 -23.92
CA ARG A 541 -6.29 28.22 -22.91
C ARG A 541 -5.64 26.86 -23.13
N GLU A 542 -4.40 26.83 -23.60
CA GLU A 542 -3.71 25.57 -23.92
C GLU A 542 -3.74 24.61 -22.72
N MET A 543 -4.37 23.46 -22.91
CA MET A 543 -4.29 22.37 -21.94
C MET A 543 -2.89 21.77 -22.03
N PRO A 544 -2.16 21.58 -20.91
CA PRO A 544 -0.90 20.87 -20.93
C PRO A 544 -1.17 19.44 -21.43
N ILE A 545 -0.40 18.99 -22.42
CA ILE A 545 -0.52 17.65 -23.01
C ILE A 545 -0.32 16.62 -21.89
N ARG A 546 -1.37 15.85 -21.59
CA ARG A 546 -1.33 14.78 -20.58
C ARG A 546 -1.08 13.45 -21.27
N GLU A 547 0.04 12.81 -20.94
CA GLU A 547 0.28 11.42 -21.31
C GLU A 547 -0.57 10.51 -20.40
N PRO A 548 -1.26 9.49 -20.96
CA PRO A 548 -2.06 8.56 -20.16
C PRO A 548 -1.18 7.58 -19.36
N PRO A 549 -1.67 7.03 -18.24
CA PRO A 549 -1.05 5.87 -17.61
C PRO A 549 -1.19 4.64 -18.52
N LEU A 550 -0.08 3.94 -18.79
CA LEU A 550 -0.02 2.73 -19.62
C LEU A 550 -1.07 1.66 -19.26
N LEU A 551 -1.23 1.39 -17.96
CA LEU A 551 -2.14 0.37 -17.43
C LEU A 551 -2.95 0.94 -16.27
N ILE A 552 -4.26 0.71 -16.31
CA ILE A 552 -5.23 1.17 -15.32
C ILE A 552 -5.86 -0.05 -14.65
N GLN A 553 -5.59 -0.29 -13.36
CA GLN A 553 -6.32 -1.32 -12.62
C GLN A 553 -7.69 -0.77 -12.19
N CYS A 554 -8.77 -1.41 -12.62
CA CYS A 554 -10.12 -0.90 -12.46
C CYS A 554 -11.11 -1.93 -11.87
N ARG A 555 -12.30 -1.45 -11.52
CA ARG A 555 -13.54 -2.22 -11.53
C ARG A 555 -14.54 -1.45 -12.39
N LEU A 556 -15.30 -2.13 -13.23
CA LEU A 556 -16.33 -1.51 -14.07
C LEU A 556 -17.66 -2.16 -13.76
N TYR A 557 -18.64 -1.33 -13.44
CA TYR A 557 -20.04 -1.69 -13.26
C TYR A 557 -20.85 -1.02 -14.36
N LYS A 558 -21.64 -1.79 -15.11
CA LYS A 558 -22.57 -1.30 -16.14
C LYS A 558 -23.71 -2.30 -16.31
N GLU A 559 -24.96 -1.87 -16.17
CA GLU A 559 -26.15 -2.71 -16.41
C GLU A 559 -26.14 -4.05 -15.65
N GLY A 560 -25.64 -4.01 -14.41
CA GLY A 560 -25.46 -5.16 -13.51
C GLY A 560 -24.34 -6.14 -13.88
N LEU A 561 -23.57 -5.90 -14.95
CA LEU A 561 -22.26 -6.51 -15.19
C LEU A 561 -21.26 -6.02 -14.12
N ALA A 562 -20.36 -6.89 -13.63
CA ALA A 562 -19.20 -6.46 -12.83
C ALA A 562 -17.89 -7.05 -13.36
N VAL A 563 -17.01 -6.16 -13.81
CA VAL A 563 -15.70 -6.47 -14.38
C VAL A 563 -14.60 -6.07 -13.38
N LYS A 564 -13.57 -6.92 -13.23
CA LYS A 564 -12.34 -6.60 -12.47
C LYS A 564 -11.13 -7.01 -13.30
N GLY A 565 -10.19 -6.09 -13.48
CA GLY A 565 -8.94 -6.37 -14.17
C GLY A 565 -8.06 -5.13 -14.35
N THR A 566 -7.14 -5.22 -15.30
CA THR A 566 -6.40 -4.08 -15.87
C THR A 566 -6.93 -3.71 -17.26
N LEU A 567 -6.81 -2.44 -17.60
CA LEU A 567 -7.02 -1.93 -18.96
C LEU A 567 -5.73 -1.30 -19.46
N LEU A 568 -5.21 -1.85 -20.56
CA LEU A 568 -4.05 -1.37 -21.30
C LEU A 568 -4.48 -0.27 -22.28
N VAL A 569 -3.74 0.85 -22.32
CA VAL A 569 -3.96 1.90 -23.33
C VAL A 569 -3.76 1.33 -24.72
N ASN A 570 -4.75 1.52 -25.59
CA ASN A 570 -4.68 1.10 -26.99
C ASN A 570 -5.15 2.24 -27.91
N LYS A 571 -4.18 2.94 -28.50
CA LYS A 571 -4.37 4.06 -29.44
C LYS A 571 -4.99 3.64 -30.79
N LYS A 572 -5.12 2.34 -31.07
CA LYS A 572 -5.83 1.80 -32.25
C LYS A 572 -7.34 1.64 -32.02
N LEU A 573 -7.84 1.82 -30.79
CA LEU A 573 -9.27 1.82 -30.51
C LEU A 573 -9.96 3.10 -30.99
N LYS A 574 -11.26 2.99 -31.25
CA LYS A 574 -12.14 4.15 -31.43
C LYS A 574 -12.23 4.94 -30.10
N PRO A 575 -12.45 6.26 -30.14
CA PRO A 575 -12.73 7.04 -28.93
C PRO A 575 -13.94 6.48 -28.17
N ARG A 576 -13.96 6.65 -26.85
CA ARG A 576 -14.99 6.11 -25.92
C ARG A 576 -15.11 4.57 -25.90
N THR A 577 -14.16 3.78 -26.40
CA THR A 577 -14.19 2.30 -26.32
C THR A 577 -13.39 1.74 -25.14
N ILE A 578 -14.00 0.79 -24.42
CA ILE A 578 -13.34 -0.15 -23.50
C ILE A 578 -13.58 -1.56 -24.04
N GLN A 579 -12.54 -2.39 -24.07
CA GLN A 579 -12.66 -3.82 -24.42
C GLN A 579 -12.32 -4.69 -23.21
N VAL A 580 -13.20 -5.64 -22.88
CA VAL A 580 -13.10 -6.54 -21.73
C VAL A 580 -13.10 -8.01 -22.17
N ARG A 581 -12.52 -8.90 -21.38
CA ARG A 581 -12.48 -10.34 -21.66
C ARG A 581 -13.40 -11.15 -20.75
N PRO A 582 -13.87 -12.34 -21.15
CA PRO A 582 -14.62 -13.26 -20.29
C PRO A 582 -13.97 -13.47 -18.92
N SER A 583 -12.63 -13.62 -18.87
CA SER A 583 -11.83 -13.73 -17.66
C SER A 583 -12.01 -12.55 -16.70
N MET A 584 -12.13 -11.33 -17.23
CA MET A 584 -12.33 -10.10 -16.45
C MET A 584 -13.76 -9.98 -15.90
N ILE A 585 -14.75 -10.60 -16.54
CA ILE A 585 -16.17 -10.54 -16.15
C ILE A 585 -16.39 -11.43 -14.93
N LYS A 586 -16.38 -10.81 -13.75
CA LYS A 586 -16.47 -11.52 -12.47
C LYS A 586 -17.94 -11.77 -12.04
N VAL A 587 -18.91 -11.01 -12.59
CA VAL A 587 -20.38 -11.24 -12.55
C VAL A 587 -20.98 -10.87 -13.91
N LYS A 588 -21.87 -11.71 -14.47
CA LYS A 588 -22.50 -11.48 -15.79
C LYS A 588 -23.79 -10.66 -15.67
N LYS A 589 -24.19 -9.95 -16.73
CA LYS A 589 -25.53 -9.36 -16.84
C LYS A 589 -26.58 -10.46 -16.98
N ASP A 590 -27.69 -10.36 -16.24
CA ASP A 590 -28.90 -11.13 -16.51
C ASP A 590 -29.75 -10.38 -17.57
N PRO A 591 -30.06 -10.98 -18.72
CA PRO A 591 -30.93 -10.36 -19.73
C PRO A 591 -32.34 -10.05 -19.24
N SER A 592 -32.88 -10.80 -18.27
CA SER A 592 -34.23 -10.58 -17.73
C SER A 592 -34.35 -9.33 -16.84
N LEU A 593 -33.23 -8.74 -16.47
CA LEU A 593 -33.14 -7.51 -15.68
C LEU A 593 -32.61 -6.32 -16.51
N SER A 594 -32.64 -6.40 -17.84
CA SER A 594 -32.12 -5.37 -18.76
C SER A 594 -32.61 -3.95 -18.46
N ASP A 595 -33.86 -3.83 -18.04
CA ASP A 595 -34.59 -2.57 -17.88
C ASP A 595 -34.42 -1.99 -16.45
N THR A 596 -33.64 -2.68 -15.61
CA THR A 596 -33.36 -2.28 -14.23
C THR A 596 -32.18 -1.31 -14.20
N GLU A 597 -32.47 -0.02 -13.94
CA GLU A 597 -31.46 1.01 -13.63
C GLU A 597 -30.43 0.48 -12.61
N SER A 598 -29.14 0.77 -12.82
CA SER A 598 -28.05 0.18 -12.04
C SER A 598 -26.95 1.19 -11.75
N PHE A 599 -26.23 1.00 -10.63
CA PHE A 599 -25.15 1.88 -10.18
C PHE A 599 -23.89 1.70 -11.02
N SER A 600 -23.96 2.18 -12.25
CA SER A 600 -22.87 2.11 -13.21
C SER A 600 -21.74 3.06 -12.81
N SER A 601 -20.51 2.55 -12.78
CA SER A 601 -19.31 3.30 -12.37
C SER A 601 -18.04 2.65 -12.91
N LEU A 602 -17.09 3.48 -13.37
CA LEU A 602 -15.73 3.06 -13.69
C LEU A 602 -14.80 3.51 -12.56
N GLU A 603 -14.24 2.54 -11.84
CA GLU A 603 -13.63 2.70 -10.53
C GLU A 603 -12.14 2.36 -10.60
N VAL A 604 -11.28 3.39 -10.59
CA VAL A 604 -9.82 3.24 -10.68
C VAL A 604 -9.22 2.93 -9.31
N VAL A 605 -8.34 1.93 -9.27
CA VAL A 605 -7.76 1.35 -8.05
C VAL A 605 -6.28 1.67 -7.95
N SER A 606 -5.57 1.54 -9.08
CA SER A 606 -4.13 1.75 -9.22
C SER A 606 -3.81 2.02 -10.70
N VAL A 607 -2.61 2.55 -10.96
CA VAL A 607 -2.08 2.80 -12.32
C VAL A 607 -0.61 2.38 -12.41
N SER A 608 -0.14 2.10 -13.63
CA SER A 608 1.29 2.12 -13.98
C SER A 608 1.91 3.47 -13.61
N HIS A 609 3.08 3.45 -12.97
CA HIS A 609 3.79 4.66 -12.50
C HIS A 609 5.29 4.38 -12.32
N LYS A 610 6.11 5.43 -12.24
CA LYS A 610 7.55 5.32 -11.94
C LYS A 610 7.74 4.49 -10.66
N PRO A 611 8.33 3.29 -10.73
CA PRO A 611 8.35 2.38 -9.60
C PRO A 611 9.35 2.85 -8.55
N LYS A 612 9.04 2.56 -7.27
CA LYS A 612 9.98 2.79 -6.18
C LYS A 612 11.17 1.84 -6.31
N ALA A 613 12.33 2.26 -5.77
CA ALA A 613 13.54 1.44 -5.71
C ALA A 613 13.23 0.03 -5.22
N ALA A 614 13.60 -0.99 -6.00
CA ALA A 614 13.31 -2.37 -5.67
C ALA A 614 14.05 -2.78 -4.40
N LYS A 615 13.37 -3.55 -3.56
CA LYS A 615 13.95 -4.26 -2.44
C LYS A 615 13.65 -5.74 -2.57
N LEU A 616 14.62 -6.58 -2.22
CA LEU A 616 14.44 -8.03 -2.09
C LEU A 616 13.46 -8.34 -0.94
N SER A 617 13.11 -9.61 -0.77
CA SER A 617 12.35 -10.12 0.38
C SER A 617 13.01 -11.38 0.93
N LYS A 618 12.75 -11.77 2.19
CA LYS A 618 13.30 -13.02 2.76
C LYS A 618 13.02 -14.23 1.86
N THR A 619 11.82 -14.29 1.26
CA THR A 619 11.43 -15.33 0.30
C THR A 619 12.24 -15.28 -0.99
N LEU A 620 12.39 -14.10 -1.61
CA LEU A 620 13.18 -13.97 -2.84
C LEU A 620 14.68 -14.25 -2.59
N ILE A 621 15.24 -13.84 -1.44
CA ILE A 621 16.61 -14.18 -1.04
C ILE A 621 16.77 -15.70 -0.89
N ALA A 622 15.79 -16.38 -0.27
CA ALA A 622 15.82 -17.83 -0.13
C ALA A 622 15.77 -18.56 -1.48
N ILE A 623 14.84 -18.18 -2.37
CA ILE A 623 14.71 -18.79 -3.70
C ILE A 623 15.96 -18.53 -4.55
N LEU A 624 16.49 -17.29 -4.57
CA LEU A 624 17.73 -16.97 -5.28
C LEU A 624 18.94 -17.75 -4.72
N SER A 625 19.02 -17.95 -3.40
CA SER A 625 20.08 -18.75 -2.75
C SER A 625 19.95 -20.26 -3.04
N ILE A 626 18.73 -20.79 -3.21
CA ILE A 626 18.51 -22.16 -3.67
C ILE A 626 18.89 -22.29 -5.15
N GLY A 627 18.55 -21.30 -5.98
CA GLY A 627 19.01 -21.17 -7.36
C GLY A 627 20.52 -20.89 -7.54
N GLY A 628 21.31 -20.87 -6.46
CA GLY A 628 22.78 -20.82 -6.52
C GLY A 628 23.42 -19.43 -6.48
N VAL A 629 22.65 -18.37 -6.19
CA VAL A 629 23.23 -17.04 -5.93
C VAL A 629 24.07 -17.07 -4.65
N PRO A 630 25.36 -16.69 -4.67
CA PRO A 630 26.26 -16.85 -3.52
C PRO A 630 25.77 -16.11 -2.26
N LYS A 631 25.87 -16.78 -1.10
CA LYS A 631 25.59 -16.19 0.23
C LYS A 631 26.25 -14.80 0.40
N LYS A 632 27.48 -14.64 -0.10
CA LYS A 632 28.23 -13.36 -0.12
C LYS A 632 27.51 -12.20 -0.82
N PHE A 633 26.84 -12.43 -1.95
CA PHE A 633 26.17 -11.35 -2.72
C PHE A 633 25.18 -10.56 -1.86
N PHE A 634 24.35 -11.27 -1.09
CA PHE A 634 23.37 -10.64 -0.21
C PHE A 634 24.00 -9.96 1.02
N LEU A 635 25.15 -10.46 1.50
CA LEU A 635 25.89 -9.86 2.62
C LEU A 635 26.62 -8.57 2.20
N ASP A 636 27.23 -8.56 1.01
CA ASP A 636 27.86 -7.35 0.46
C ASP A 636 26.80 -6.26 0.20
N LEU A 637 25.64 -6.63 -0.35
CA LEU A 637 24.51 -5.72 -0.58
C LEU A 637 23.88 -5.18 0.73
N LEU A 638 23.78 -6.03 1.75
CA LEU A 638 23.38 -5.62 3.10
C LEU A 638 24.39 -4.63 3.69
N LYS A 639 25.68 -4.93 3.56
CA LYS A 639 26.79 -4.10 4.07
C LYS A 639 26.80 -2.74 3.39
N GLU A 640 26.72 -2.68 2.06
CA GLU A 640 26.62 -1.43 1.29
C GLU A 640 25.45 -0.58 1.79
N THR A 641 24.28 -1.18 1.96
CA THR A 641 23.09 -0.48 2.48
C THR A 641 23.27 0.02 3.92
N LEU A 642 23.94 -0.75 4.78
CA LEU A 642 24.22 -0.35 6.17
C LEU A 642 25.22 0.79 6.23
N GLU A 643 26.29 0.75 5.44
CA GLU A 643 27.27 1.84 5.34
C GLU A 643 26.64 3.12 4.76
N ASP A 644 25.80 3.02 3.74
CA ASP A 644 25.04 4.15 3.22
C ASP A 644 24.09 4.76 4.26
N ALA A 645 23.43 3.90 5.05
CA ALA A 645 22.58 4.34 6.15
C ALA A 645 23.35 4.99 7.33
N GLN A 646 24.67 4.78 7.42
CA GLN A 646 25.56 5.55 8.31
C GLN A 646 25.97 6.89 7.66
N ARG A 647 26.23 6.91 6.34
CA ARG A 647 26.68 8.08 5.57
C ARG A 647 25.62 9.17 5.36
N VAL A 648 24.33 8.90 5.60
CA VAL A 648 23.21 9.86 5.39
C VAL A 648 23.43 11.24 6.04
N CYS A 649 24.15 11.31 7.16
CA CYS A 649 24.44 12.56 7.86
C CYS A 649 25.75 13.25 7.39
N LEU A 650 26.43 12.73 6.37
CA LEU A 650 27.77 13.14 5.91
C LEU A 650 27.86 13.30 4.38
N ASP A 651 27.15 12.47 3.60
CA ASP A 651 27.07 12.53 2.13
C ASP A 651 25.74 13.18 1.69
N PRO A 652 25.76 14.32 0.97
CA PRO A 652 24.56 14.96 0.42
C PRO A 652 23.76 14.05 -0.53
N ARG A 653 24.40 13.12 -1.26
CA ARG A 653 23.68 12.18 -2.13
C ARG A 653 22.90 11.16 -1.28
N ALA A 654 23.50 10.59 -0.24
CA ALA A 654 22.82 9.69 0.70
C ALA A 654 21.70 10.39 1.46
N ALA A 655 21.93 11.64 1.91
CA ALA A 655 20.92 12.50 2.50
C ALA A 655 19.71 12.67 1.57
N PHE A 656 19.95 13.00 0.29
CA PHE A 656 18.90 13.20 -0.71
C PHE A 656 18.15 11.90 -1.01
N ARG A 657 18.84 10.76 -1.20
CA ARG A 657 18.20 9.44 -1.41
C ARG A 657 17.23 9.11 -0.28
N VAL A 658 17.63 9.29 0.98
CA VAL A 658 16.80 8.97 2.14
C VAL A 658 15.66 9.97 2.31
N ALA A 659 15.89 11.26 2.07
CA ALA A 659 14.85 12.30 2.12
C ALA A 659 13.78 12.11 1.03
N ASP A 660 14.16 11.66 -0.17
CA ASP A 660 13.25 11.34 -1.28
C ASP A 660 12.38 10.12 -0.98
N ILE A 661 13.00 8.97 -0.67
CA ILE A 661 12.30 7.72 -0.36
C ILE A 661 11.26 7.90 0.77
N TYR A 662 11.56 8.79 1.74
CA TYR A 662 10.74 9.07 2.90
C TYR A 662 9.99 10.43 2.88
N GLN A 663 9.92 11.12 1.73
CA GLN A 663 9.29 12.45 1.60
C GLN A 663 7.90 12.54 2.27
N HIS A 664 7.03 11.55 2.05
CA HIS A 664 5.66 11.53 2.59
C HIS A 664 5.59 11.32 4.11
N ILE A 665 6.69 10.91 4.75
CA ILE A 665 6.83 10.71 6.20
C ILE A 665 7.55 11.91 6.82
N ASP A 666 8.38 12.62 6.06
CA ASP A 666 9.19 13.73 6.53
C ASP A 666 8.44 15.09 6.55
N ASP A 667 7.33 15.19 7.29
CA ASP A 667 6.68 16.47 7.62
C ASP A 667 6.49 17.42 6.40
N SER A 668 5.90 16.89 5.32
CA SER A 668 5.71 17.54 4.00
C SER A 668 6.95 17.61 3.08
N GLY A 669 8.04 16.92 3.40
CA GLY A 669 9.26 16.84 2.57
C GLY A 669 10.33 17.86 2.96
N ILE A 670 10.34 18.32 4.21
CA ILE A 670 11.18 19.45 4.65
C ILE A 670 12.68 19.20 4.47
N CYS A 671 13.18 17.97 4.64
CA CYS A 671 14.58 17.66 4.37
C CYS A 671 14.95 17.85 2.90
N LEU A 672 14.04 17.58 1.95
CA LEU A 672 14.28 17.87 0.52
C LEU A 672 14.32 19.37 0.25
N GLU A 673 13.43 20.16 0.85
CA GLU A 673 13.47 21.63 0.75
C GLU A 673 14.78 22.21 1.31
N MET A 674 15.28 21.65 2.41
CA MET A 674 16.55 22.07 3.04
C MET A 674 17.76 21.66 2.20
N LEU A 675 17.81 20.44 1.69
CA LEU A 675 18.88 19.97 0.80
C LEU A 675 18.90 20.74 -0.53
N GLY A 676 17.74 20.97 -1.14
CA GLY A 676 17.57 21.81 -2.34
C GLY A 676 17.77 23.32 -2.11
N ALA A 677 17.93 23.73 -0.85
CA ALA A 677 18.37 25.06 -0.46
C ALA A 677 19.85 25.11 -0.03
N CYS A 678 20.59 24.00 -0.18
CA CYS A 678 21.98 23.85 0.23
C CYS A 678 22.23 24.15 1.72
N ILE A 679 21.25 23.84 2.58
CA ILE A 679 21.42 23.82 4.03
C ILE A 679 22.47 22.74 4.39
N PRO A 680 23.51 23.05 5.20
CA PRO A 680 24.54 22.08 5.54
C PRO A 680 24.01 20.86 6.30
N LEU A 681 24.55 19.66 6.04
CA LEU A 681 24.21 18.44 6.78
C LEU A 681 24.59 18.50 8.28
N SER A 682 25.41 19.48 8.67
CA SER A 682 25.74 19.79 10.06
C SER A 682 24.65 20.62 10.78
N GLU A 683 23.59 21.02 10.09
CA GLU A 683 22.43 21.68 10.71
C GLU A 683 21.73 20.69 11.67
N PRO A 684 21.66 20.98 12.99
CA PRO A 684 21.14 20.05 13.99
C PRO A 684 19.78 19.41 13.68
N PHE A 685 18.78 20.17 13.19
CA PHE A 685 17.47 19.57 12.90
C PHE A 685 17.51 18.67 11.66
N LEU A 686 18.12 19.11 10.55
CA LEU A 686 18.30 18.30 9.35
C LEU A 686 19.01 16.98 9.67
N GLN A 687 20.14 17.06 10.37
CA GLN A 687 20.91 15.89 10.77
C GLN A 687 20.09 14.96 11.67
N HIS A 688 19.35 15.51 12.63
CA HIS A 688 18.45 14.73 13.48
C HIS A 688 17.36 14.02 12.66
N ARG A 689 16.70 14.72 11.73
CA ARG A 689 15.64 14.17 10.88
C ARG A 689 16.16 13.05 9.99
N LEU A 690 17.24 13.30 9.24
CA LEU A 690 17.94 12.29 8.45
C LEU A 690 18.31 11.06 9.31
N SER A 691 18.74 11.26 10.56
CA SER A 691 19.00 10.15 11.50
C SER A 691 17.77 9.28 11.80
N GLN A 692 16.56 9.84 11.80
CA GLN A 692 15.31 9.08 12.03
C GLN A 692 14.86 8.38 10.76
N LEU A 693 14.93 9.05 9.60
CA LEU A 693 14.60 8.44 8.31
C LEU A 693 15.52 7.25 8.02
N ALA A 694 16.82 7.39 8.28
CA ALA A 694 17.82 6.31 8.18
C ALA A 694 17.63 5.17 9.20
N LYS A 695 16.88 5.38 10.30
CA LYS A 695 16.49 4.27 11.21
C LYS A 695 15.28 3.51 10.67
N GLU A 696 14.30 4.20 10.08
CA GLU A 696 13.13 3.56 9.48
C GLU A 696 13.47 2.82 8.18
N ASP A 697 14.48 3.27 7.43
CA ASP A 697 15.03 2.49 6.29
C ASP A 697 15.80 1.25 6.78
N ARG A 698 16.74 1.40 7.74
CA ARG A 698 17.47 0.28 8.34
C ARG A 698 16.55 -0.79 8.93
N LYS A 699 15.44 -0.40 9.56
CA LYS A 699 14.42 -1.31 10.11
C LYS A 699 13.89 -2.31 9.06
N GLY A 700 13.80 -1.92 7.79
CA GLY A 700 13.43 -2.83 6.70
C GLY A 700 14.45 -3.96 6.45
N LEU A 701 15.73 -3.74 6.76
CA LEU A 701 16.81 -4.71 6.50
C LEU A 701 16.67 -5.96 7.36
N GLY A 702 16.27 -5.82 8.64
CA GLY A 702 15.93 -6.96 9.51
C GLY A 702 14.68 -7.72 9.08
N GLU A 703 13.80 -7.09 8.29
CA GLU A 703 12.68 -7.73 7.60
C GLU A 703 13.09 -8.35 6.25
N GLY A 704 14.39 -8.34 5.91
CA GLY A 704 14.95 -8.85 4.66
C GLY A 704 14.69 -7.96 3.43
N LYS A 705 14.27 -6.71 3.64
CA LYS A 705 13.98 -5.73 2.58
C LYS A 705 15.24 -4.98 2.17
N ILE A 706 16.21 -5.72 1.63
CA ILE A 706 17.50 -5.16 1.17
C ILE A 706 17.27 -4.48 -0.20
N PRO A 707 17.59 -3.19 -0.38
CA PRO A 707 17.56 -2.53 -1.69
C PRO A 707 18.44 -3.25 -2.71
N ILE A 708 18.05 -3.24 -3.98
CA ILE A 708 18.85 -3.81 -5.07
C ILE A 708 18.78 -2.94 -6.32
N SER A 709 19.95 -2.65 -6.89
CA SER A 709 20.15 -1.91 -8.13
C SER A 709 19.67 -2.69 -9.37
N ASP A 710 19.48 -1.99 -10.49
CA ASP A 710 19.11 -2.58 -11.78
C ASP A 710 17.87 -3.50 -11.74
N SER A 711 16.95 -3.19 -10.82
CA SER A 711 15.76 -3.97 -10.52
C SER A 711 14.59 -3.05 -10.20
N PHE A 712 13.37 -3.43 -10.60
CA PHE A 712 12.16 -2.61 -10.46
C PHE A 712 10.90 -3.48 -10.36
N TYR A 713 9.80 -2.88 -9.90
CA TYR A 713 8.49 -3.55 -9.79
C TYR A 713 7.51 -2.97 -10.82
N LEU A 714 7.08 -3.76 -11.81
CA LEU A 714 6.20 -3.31 -12.88
C LEU A 714 4.89 -4.10 -12.91
N ILE A 715 3.81 -3.42 -13.28
CA ILE A 715 2.50 -4.05 -13.50
C ILE A 715 2.53 -4.89 -14.79
N GLY A 716 1.99 -6.11 -14.71
CA GLY A 716 1.97 -7.05 -15.83
C GLY A 716 0.77 -6.90 -16.76
N THR A 717 0.98 -7.17 -18.05
CA THR A 717 -0.07 -7.36 -19.06
C THR A 717 0.44 -8.28 -20.18
N THR A 718 -0.39 -8.55 -21.18
CA THR A 718 -0.05 -9.35 -22.36
C THR A 718 0.40 -8.48 -23.53
N ASP A 719 1.33 -8.99 -24.34
CA ASP A 719 1.67 -8.43 -25.65
C ASP A 719 0.45 -8.43 -26.61
N PRO A 720 -0.06 -7.25 -27.02
CA PRO A 720 -1.18 -7.13 -27.94
C PRO A 720 -0.79 -7.30 -29.42
N THR A 721 0.50 -7.42 -29.72
CA THR A 721 1.03 -7.61 -31.08
C THR A 721 1.16 -9.08 -31.46
N GLY A 722 1.33 -9.97 -30.47
CA GLY A 722 1.60 -11.40 -30.67
C GLY A 722 3.00 -11.70 -31.21
N ILE A 723 3.94 -10.74 -31.16
CA ILE A 723 5.27 -10.85 -31.73
C ILE A 723 6.22 -11.62 -30.81
N LEU A 724 6.11 -11.45 -29.49
CA LEU A 724 6.98 -12.10 -28.51
C LEU A 724 6.87 -13.64 -28.55
N ASN A 725 8.00 -14.35 -28.47
CA ASN A 725 8.03 -15.80 -28.24
C ASN A 725 7.79 -16.12 -26.76
N SER A 726 7.52 -17.38 -26.41
CA SER A 726 7.10 -17.76 -25.04
C SER A 726 8.15 -17.51 -23.96
N ASP A 727 9.43 -17.42 -24.32
CA ASP A 727 10.56 -17.06 -23.47
C ASP A 727 10.88 -15.55 -23.47
N GLU A 728 10.14 -14.74 -24.23
CA GLU A 728 10.36 -13.31 -24.42
C GLU A 728 9.34 -12.44 -23.68
N VAL A 729 9.81 -11.28 -23.22
CA VAL A 729 9.02 -10.20 -22.63
C VAL A 729 9.38 -8.87 -23.28
N CYS A 730 8.44 -7.92 -23.36
CA CYS A 730 8.78 -6.51 -23.58
C CYS A 730 8.66 -5.78 -22.24
N VAL A 731 9.64 -4.95 -21.90
CA VAL A 731 9.72 -4.28 -20.59
C VAL A 731 9.91 -2.78 -20.81
N VAL A 732 8.84 -2.00 -20.57
CA VAL A 732 8.81 -0.55 -20.81
C VAL A 732 9.10 0.19 -19.51
N TYR A 733 10.24 0.88 -19.48
CA TYR A 733 10.74 1.64 -18.33
C TYR A 733 10.81 3.15 -18.64
N GLU A 734 11.45 3.92 -17.76
CA GLU A 734 11.59 5.38 -17.83
C GLU A 734 12.14 5.89 -19.18
N ASN A 735 13.15 5.19 -19.72
CA ASN A 735 13.85 5.57 -20.95
C ASN A 735 13.40 4.73 -22.17
N GLY A 736 12.18 4.19 -22.14
CA GLY A 736 11.64 3.31 -23.20
C GLY A 736 11.83 1.82 -22.89
N GLN A 737 11.83 0.99 -23.93
CA GLN A 737 11.92 -0.47 -23.77
C GLN A 737 13.37 -0.91 -23.49
N ILE A 738 13.58 -1.85 -22.57
CA ILE A 738 14.89 -2.48 -22.35
C ILE A 738 15.05 -3.78 -23.15
N SER A 739 16.27 -4.30 -23.24
CA SER A 739 16.56 -5.57 -23.94
C SER A 739 17.69 -6.37 -23.28
N GLY A 740 17.73 -7.67 -23.57
CA GLY A 740 18.64 -8.64 -22.95
C GLY A 740 17.98 -9.48 -21.85
N LYS A 741 18.71 -10.43 -21.27
CA LYS A 741 18.14 -11.32 -20.24
C LYS A 741 17.70 -10.56 -18.98
N VAL A 742 16.56 -10.96 -18.42
CA VAL A 742 16.01 -10.46 -17.16
C VAL A 742 15.51 -11.60 -16.28
N LEU A 743 15.58 -11.43 -14.97
CA LEU A 743 14.86 -12.24 -13.99
C LEU A 743 13.48 -11.64 -13.74
N VAL A 744 12.44 -12.48 -13.63
CA VAL A 744 11.06 -12.05 -13.35
C VAL A 744 10.44 -12.91 -12.24
N TYR A 745 9.77 -12.26 -11.27
CA TYR A 745 9.19 -12.91 -10.09
C TYR A 745 7.99 -12.11 -9.55
N ARG A 746 6.92 -12.79 -9.09
CA ARG A 746 5.77 -12.17 -8.41
C ARG A 746 5.94 -12.37 -6.90
N ASN A 747 5.81 -11.30 -6.10
CA ASN A 747 6.01 -11.39 -4.65
C ASN A 747 4.68 -11.43 -3.87
N PRO A 748 4.38 -12.49 -3.06
CA PRO A 748 5.25 -13.61 -2.69
C PRO A 748 4.93 -14.91 -3.44
N GLY A 749 5.84 -15.33 -4.32
CA GLY A 749 5.98 -16.73 -4.73
C GLY A 749 6.81 -17.50 -3.71
N LEU A 750 6.49 -18.77 -3.48
CA LEU A 750 7.17 -19.65 -2.52
C LEU A 750 7.96 -20.79 -3.17
N HIS A 751 7.71 -21.08 -4.45
CA HIS A 751 8.33 -22.18 -5.18
C HIS A 751 9.66 -21.76 -5.82
N PHE A 752 10.58 -22.71 -5.95
CA PHE A 752 11.91 -22.44 -6.52
C PHE A 752 11.85 -22.06 -8.01
N GLY A 753 10.81 -22.52 -8.70
CA GLY A 753 10.48 -22.14 -10.08
C GLY A 753 9.73 -20.82 -10.24
N ASP A 754 9.33 -20.12 -9.16
CA ASP A 754 8.59 -18.83 -9.29
C ASP A 754 9.48 -17.66 -9.78
N VAL A 755 10.78 -17.90 -10.00
CA VAL A 755 11.75 -16.92 -10.53
C VAL A 755 12.18 -17.39 -11.91
N HIS A 756 11.66 -16.74 -12.96
CA HIS A 756 11.96 -17.07 -14.35
C HIS A 756 13.13 -16.26 -14.89
N VAL A 757 13.91 -16.85 -15.81
CA VAL A 757 14.88 -16.13 -16.67
C VAL A 757 14.24 -15.97 -18.04
N LEU A 758 13.98 -14.73 -18.46
CA LEU A 758 13.31 -14.39 -19.72
C LEU A 758 14.17 -13.44 -20.56
N ASN A 759 13.91 -13.37 -21.86
CA ASN A 759 14.59 -12.44 -22.77
C ASN A 759 13.77 -11.15 -22.96
N ALA A 760 14.27 -10.01 -22.46
CA ALA A 760 13.66 -8.72 -22.79
C ALA A 760 13.98 -8.37 -24.25
N ARG A 761 12.95 -8.05 -25.02
CA ARG A 761 13.02 -7.75 -26.46
C ARG A 761 12.30 -6.44 -26.77
N TYR A 762 12.95 -5.59 -27.56
CA TYR A 762 12.32 -4.43 -28.18
C TYR A 762 11.31 -4.87 -29.25
N VAL A 763 10.08 -4.33 -29.18
CA VAL A 763 8.98 -4.57 -30.11
C VAL A 763 8.50 -3.21 -30.61
N LYS A 764 8.73 -2.91 -31.89
CA LYS A 764 8.41 -1.59 -32.46
C LYS A 764 6.91 -1.37 -32.58
N GLU A 765 6.20 -2.42 -33.00
CA GLU A 765 4.78 -2.47 -33.29
C GLU A 765 3.91 -2.19 -32.05
N LEU A 766 4.50 -2.30 -30.84
CA LEU A 766 3.88 -1.95 -29.58
C LEU A 766 3.71 -0.43 -29.40
N GLU A 767 4.61 0.37 -29.98
CA GLU A 767 4.58 1.84 -29.91
C GLU A 767 3.30 2.38 -30.56
N ASP A 768 2.76 1.72 -31.60
CA ASP A 768 1.48 2.07 -32.19
C ASP A 768 0.29 1.91 -31.21
N TYR A 769 0.39 1.01 -30.22
CA TYR A 769 -0.68 0.75 -29.25
C TYR A 769 -0.56 1.70 -28.05
N ILE A 770 0.66 1.88 -27.52
CA ILE A 770 0.87 2.53 -26.22
C ILE A 770 1.46 3.95 -26.33
N GLY A 771 2.03 4.32 -27.48
CA GLY A 771 2.76 5.58 -27.66
C GLY A 771 3.91 5.71 -26.66
N ASN A 772 3.99 6.87 -26.00
CA ASN A 772 5.01 7.15 -24.99
C ASN A 772 4.74 6.49 -23.61
N SER A 773 3.62 5.79 -23.43
CA SER A 773 3.14 5.34 -22.11
C SER A 773 4.11 4.34 -21.46
N LYS A 774 4.45 4.55 -20.17
CA LYS A 774 5.57 3.88 -19.49
C LYS A 774 5.17 2.99 -18.32
N PHE A 775 6.14 2.19 -17.85
CA PHE A 775 6.12 1.41 -16.61
C PHE A 775 5.18 0.19 -16.62
N GLY A 776 5.49 -0.77 -17.50
CA GLY A 776 4.81 -2.07 -17.56
C GLY A 776 5.70 -3.18 -18.15
N ILE A 777 5.33 -4.43 -17.87
CA ILE A 777 5.92 -5.62 -18.48
C ILE A 777 4.85 -6.39 -19.28
N PHE A 778 5.18 -6.70 -20.52
CA PHE A 778 4.36 -7.40 -21.50
C PHE A 778 4.88 -8.83 -21.65
N PHE A 779 4.05 -9.79 -21.31
CA PHE A 779 4.34 -11.22 -21.49
C PHE A 779 3.79 -11.71 -22.83
N SER A 780 4.46 -12.70 -23.42
CA SER A 780 3.98 -13.33 -24.65
C SER A 780 2.59 -13.96 -24.47
N THR A 781 1.81 -13.92 -25.54
CA THR A 781 0.51 -14.61 -25.69
C THR A 781 0.66 -16.00 -26.32
N LYS A 782 1.89 -16.54 -26.38
CA LYS A 782 2.23 -17.87 -26.91
C LYS A 782 2.70 -18.81 -25.81
N GLY A 783 2.49 -20.11 -26.04
CA GLY A 783 3.01 -21.18 -25.19
C GLY A 783 1.92 -22.03 -24.55
N ARG A 784 2.37 -23.12 -23.91
CA ARG A 784 1.52 -24.15 -23.29
C ARG A 784 0.81 -23.68 -22.01
N ARG A 785 1.30 -22.59 -21.43
CA ARG A 785 0.84 -21.95 -20.19
C ARG A 785 1.21 -20.47 -20.26
N SER A 786 0.55 -19.63 -19.47
CA SER A 786 0.95 -18.22 -19.33
C SER A 786 2.07 -18.08 -18.32
N VAL A 787 3.11 -17.32 -18.67
CA VAL A 787 4.27 -17.06 -17.78
C VAL A 787 3.84 -16.38 -16.48
N ALA A 788 2.77 -15.57 -16.49
CA ALA A 788 2.16 -15.04 -15.27
C ALA A 788 1.68 -16.17 -14.33
N ASN A 789 1.01 -17.17 -14.87
CA ASN A 789 0.49 -18.32 -14.13
C ASN A 789 1.60 -19.30 -13.70
N GLU A 790 2.71 -19.35 -14.42
CA GLU A 790 3.93 -20.07 -13.99
C GLU A 790 4.59 -19.40 -12.79
N ILE A 791 4.63 -18.06 -12.78
CA ILE A 791 5.19 -17.25 -11.70
C ILE A 791 4.18 -17.15 -10.54
N ALA A 792 4.23 -18.13 -9.64
CA ALA A 792 3.43 -18.21 -8.41
C ALA A 792 1.91 -18.22 -8.61
N GLY A 793 1.40 -18.64 -9.78
CA GLY A 793 -0.05 -18.58 -10.08
C GLY A 793 -0.57 -17.15 -10.22
N GLY A 794 0.16 -16.31 -10.96
CA GLY A 794 -0.23 -14.92 -11.27
C GLY A 794 -1.23 -14.76 -12.41
N ASP A 795 -1.80 -13.57 -12.47
CA ASP A 795 -2.71 -13.09 -13.51
C ASP A 795 -2.29 -11.69 -14.01
N PHE A 796 -3.16 -11.03 -14.78
CA PHE A 796 -3.00 -9.64 -15.22
C PHE A 796 -4.11 -8.72 -14.68
N ASP A 797 -4.82 -9.12 -13.63
CA ASP A 797 -5.93 -8.39 -13.00
C ASP A 797 -5.46 -7.25 -12.07
N GLY A 798 -4.15 -7.21 -11.80
CA GLY A 798 -3.40 -6.11 -11.21
C GLY A 798 -2.05 -6.50 -10.61
N ASP A 799 -1.51 -7.66 -10.96
CA ASP A 799 -0.26 -8.17 -10.43
C ASP A 799 0.96 -7.33 -10.80
N ILE A 800 1.93 -7.33 -9.88
CA ILE A 800 3.16 -6.54 -9.98
C ILE A 800 4.35 -7.49 -9.86
N TYR A 801 5.17 -7.50 -10.90
CA TYR A 801 6.31 -8.38 -11.08
C TYR A 801 7.59 -7.60 -10.74
N TRP A 802 8.42 -8.18 -9.87
CA TRP A 802 9.82 -7.80 -9.73
C TRP A 802 10.55 -8.25 -11.00
N VAL A 803 11.23 -7.31 -11.64
CA VAL A 803 12.04 -7.54 -12.83
C VAL A 803 13.45 -7.05 -12.52
N SER A 804 14.47 -7.84 -12.86
CA SER A 804 15.87 -7.48 -12.63
C SER A 804 16.76 -7.80 -13.82
N LYS A 805 17.59 -6.83 -14.22
CA LYS A 805 18.69 -7.03 -15.18
C LYS A 805 20.06 -7.13 -14.48
N ASN A 806 20.08 -7.33 -13.15
CA ASN A 806 21.31 -7.35 -12.36
C ASN A 806 22.24 -8.48 -12.82
N HIS A 807 23.46 -8.13 -13.25
CA HIS A 807 24.36 -9.07 -13.91
C HIS A 807 24.79 -10.24 -13.01
N GLU A 808 25.10 -9.99 -11.73
CA GLU A 808 25.55 -11.06 -10.82
C GLU A 808 24.41 -12.04 -10.50
N LEU A 809 23.16 -11.55 -10.40
CA LEU A 809 22.00 -12.44 -10.29
C LEU A 809 21.82 -13.28 -11.57
N LEU A 810 21.85 -12.66 -12.76
CA LEU A 810 21.72 -13.35 -14.05
C LEU A 810 22.86 -14.35 -14.33
N ARG A 811 24.04 -14.12 -13.75
CA ARG A 811 25.23 -14.95 -13.87
C ARG A 811 25.19 -16.18 -12.96
N HIS A 812 24.61 -16.04 -11.76
CA HIS A 812 24.65 -17.08 -10.74
C HIS A 812 23.34 -17.85 -10.56
N PHE A 813 22.19 -17.24 -10.84
CA PHE A 813 20.89 -17.89 -10.68
C PHE A 813 20.65 -18.96 -11.75
N LYS A 814 20.22 -20.13 -11.29
CA LYS A 814 19.75 -21.25 -12.12
C LYS A 814 18.24 -21.40 -11.92
N PRO A 815 17.42 -21.28 -12.97
CA PRO A 815 15.99 -21.52 -12.86
C PRO A 815 15.71 -22.97 -12.47
N SER A 816 14.59 -23.18 -11.77
CA SER A 816 13.98 -24.49 -11.55
C SER A 816 12.73 -24.61 -12.41
N GLU A 817 12.21 -25.83 -12.59
CA GLU A 817 10.93 -26.05 -13.28
C GLU A 817 9.80 -25.23 -12.62
N PRO A 818 8.89 -24.60 -13.41
CA PRO A 818 7.75 -23.85 -12.89
C PRO A 818 6.88 -24.69 -11.95
N TRP A 819 6.20 -24.05 -10.99
CA TRP A 819 5.30 -24.77 -10.09
C TRP A 819 4.15 -25.43 -10.86
N THR A 820 3.94 -26.72 -10.66
CA THR A 820 2.73 -27.46 -11.04
C THR A 820 2.11 -28.05 -9.79
N ARG A 821 0.77 -27.97 -9.66
CA ARG A 821 0.08 -28.41 -8.46
C ARG A 821 0.13 -29.94 -8.40
N SER A 822 0.66 -30.50 -7.33
CA SER A 822 0.75 -31.95 -7.12
C SER A 822 -0.39 -32.48 -6.25
N TYR A 823 -1.03 -31.61 -5.46
CA TYR A 823 -2.18 -31.89 -4.61
C TYR A 823 -3.22 -30.75 -4.73
N SER A 824 -4.46 -31.11 -5.07
CA SER A 824 -5.61 -30.19 -5.04
C SER A 824 -6.51 -30.51 -3.86
N THR A 825 -6.79 -29.52 -3.02
CA THR A 825 -7.77 -29.59 -1.94
C THR A 825 -9.16 -29.76 -2.57
N PRO A 826 -9.94 -30.80 -2.19
CA PRO A 826 -11.23 -31.06 -2.80
C PRO A 826 -12.20 -29.88 -2.74
N ASN A 827 -12.90 -29.63 -3.85
CA ASN A 827 -13.94 -28.60 -3.93
C ASN A 827 -15.11 -28.95 -2.99
N ALA A 828 -15.53 -27.99 -2.18
CA ALA A 828 -16.67 -28.16 -1.28
C ALA A 828 -17.99 -28.13 -2.05
N ILE A 829 -18.96 -28.97 -1.64
CA ILE A 829 -20.32 -28.92 -2.18
C ILE A 829 -20.91 -27.54 -1.88
N SER A 830 -21.24 -26.78 -2.94
CA SER A 830 -21.71 -25.41 -2.84
C SER A 830 -23.02 -25.23 -3.60
N LYS A 831 -23.98 -24.56 -2.96
CA LYS A 831 -25.24 -24.15 -3.60
C LYS A 831 -24.97 -22.95 -4.51
N LYS A 832 -25.66 -22.85 -5.65
CA LYS A 832 -25.73 -21.60 -6.41
C LYS A 832 -26.68 -20.62 -5.72
N PRO A 833 -26.48 -19.31 -5.81
CA PRO A 833 -27.39 -18.32 -5.24
C PRO A 833 -28.73 -18.24 -5.98
N SER A 834 -28.80 -18.74 -7.22
CA SER A 834 -30.03 -18.92 -8.01
C SER A 834 -30.97 -20.01 -7.46
N ASP A 835 -30.43 -20.93 -6.66
CA ASP A 835 -31.11 -22.16 -6.24
C ASP A 835 -31.62 -22.04 -4.78
N LEU A 836 -31.73 -20.79 -4.28
CA LEU A 836 -32.01 -20.43 -2.89
C LEU A 836 -33.16 -19.42 -2.79
N SER A 837 -33.93 -19.47 -1.70
CA SER A 837 -34.79 -18.34 -1.32
C SER A 837 -33.95 -17.13 -0.88
N TYR A 838 -34.54 -15.93 -0.85
CA TYR A 838 -33.84 -14.74 -0.36
C TYR A 838 -33.47 -14.87 1.13
N GLU A 839 -34.33 -15.50 1.93
CA GLU A 839 -34.15 -15.77 3.35
C GLU A 839 -33.02 -16.79 3.58
N GLU A 840 -32.96 -17.84 2.75
CA GLU A 840 -31.84 -18.78 2.76
C GLU A 840 -30.52 -18.11 2.35
N LEU A 841 -30.56 -17.19 1.39
CA LEU A 841 -29.38 -16.45 0.95
C LEU A 841 -28.83 -15.55 2.07
N GLU A 842 -29.68 -14.85 2.83
CA GLU A 842 -29.22 -14.11 4.02
C GLU A 842 -28.74 -15.04 5.15
N LEU A 843 -29.31 -16.25 5.29
CA LEU A 843 -28.84 -17.26 6.24
C LEU A 843 -27.44 -17.78 5.86
N GLU A 844 -27.20 -18.08 4.58
CA GLU A 844 -25.90 -18.53 4.06
C GLU A 844 -24.83 -17.44 4.16
N LEU A 845 -25.19 -16.17 3.93
CA LEU A 845 -24.29 -15.02 4.16
C LEU A 845 -23.88 -14.91 5.63
N ARG A 846 -24.83 -14.99 6.57
CA ARG A 846 -24.54 -14.97 8.02
C ARG A 846 -23.71 -16.19 8.45
N ARG A 847 -23.97 -17.37 7.87
CA ARG A 847 -23.19 -18.60 8.08
C ARG A 847 -21.75 -18.46 7.61
N GLY A 848 -21.53 -17.83 6.46
CA GLY A 848 -20.19 -17.49 5.97
C GLY A 848 -19.43 -16.55 6.91
N LEU A 849 -20.10 -15.51 7.44
CA LEU A 849 -19.49 -14.52 8.34
C LEU A 849 -19.02 -15.12 9.68
N PHE A 850 -19.81 -16.02 10.28
CA PHE A 850 -19.51 -16.57 11.61
C PHE A 850 -18.93 -17.99 11.61
N SER A 851 -18.50 -18.50 10.45
CA SER A 851 -17.82 -19.79 10.33
C SER A 851 -16.53 -19.84 11.14
N SER A 852 -16.16 -21.04 11.62
CA SER A 852 -15.04 -21.23 12.55
C SER A 852 -13.66 -21.28 11.91
N GLU A 853 -13.57 -21.23 10.58
CA GLU A 853 -12.35 -21.54 9.82
C GLU A 853 -12.07 -20.43 8.82
N THR A 854 -11.16 -19.53 9.16
CA THR A 854 -10.71 -18.46 8.25
C THR A 854 -9.56 -18.97 7.38
N ASN A 855 -9.81 -19.13 6.08
CA ASN A 855 -8.79 -19.60 5.11
C ASN A 855 -7.51 -18.74 5.10
N SER A 856 -7.63 -17.44 5.45
CA SER A 856 -6.51 -16.51 5.64
C SER A 856 -5.58 -16.87 6.82
N SER A 857 -5.98 -17.79 7.71
CA SER A 857 -5.11 -18.42 8.71
C SER A 857 -4.25 -19.54 8.10
N SER A 858 -4.87 -20.44 7.33
CA SER A 858 -4.19 -21.58 6.68
C SER A 858 -3.09 -21.13 5.72
N ALA A 859 -3.31 -20.09 4.90
CA ALA A 859 -2.29 -19.53 4.03
C ALA A 859 -1.08 -18.96 4.82
N GLY A 860 -1.33 -18.36 5.99
CA GLY A 860 -0.26 -17.91 6.88
C GLY A 860 0.57 -19.08 7.41
N ILE A 861 -0.10 -20.07 8.00
CA ILE A 861 0.54 -21.28 8.55
C ILE A 861 1.36 -22.03 7.48
N ALA A 862 0.84 -22.13 6.26
CA ALA A 862 1.54 -22.76 5.14
C ALA A 862 2.83 -22.01 4.76
N ALA A 863 2.76 -20.68 4.59
CA ALA A 863 3.93 -19.85 4.29
C ALA A 863 4.97 -19.84 5.43
N ASP A 864 4.52 -19.79 6.68
CA ASP A 864 5.39 -19.84 7.87
C ASP A 864 6.13 -21.19 7.97
N GLY A 865 5.44 -22.30 7.73
CA GLY A 865 6.03 -23.64 7.70
C GLY A 865 7.00 -23.81 6.53
N CYS A 866 6.61 -23.35 5.33
CA CYS A 866 7.46 -23.37 4.13
C CYS A 866 8.76 -22.59 4.35
N MET A 867 8.70 -21.40 4.95
CA MET A 867 9.88 -20.61 5.30
C MET A 867 10.79 -21.33 6.30
N ALA A 868 10.21 -21.93 7.35
CA ALA A 868 10.97 -22.63 8.38
C ALA A 868 11.67 -23.91 7.88
N TYR A 869 11.10 -24.63 6.90
CA TYR A 869 11.76 -25.76 6.25
C TYR A 869 12.75 -25.32 5.16
N THR A 870 12.45 -24.27 4.40
CA THR A 870 13.38 -23.65 3.43
C THR A 870 14.66 -23.17 4.12
N ASP A 871 14.55 -22.59 5.32
CA ASP A 871 15.71 -22.20 6.13
C ASP A 871 16.54 -23.42 6.58
N ARG A 872 15.91 -24.52 7.00
CA ARG A 872 16.62 -25.79 7.31
C ARG A 872 17.34 -26.36 6.08
N HIS A 873 16.72 -26.31 4.91
CA HIS A 873 17.35 -26.72 3.66
C HIS A 873 18.58 -25.85 3.33
N LEU A 874 18.51 -24.53 3.54
CA LEU A 874 19.63 -23.59 3.34
C LEU A 874 20.75 -23.71 4.38
N ILE A 875 20.47 -24.23 5.58
CA ILE A 875 21.48 -24.64 6.57
C ILE A 875 22.21 -25.89 6.06
N LEU A 876 21.47 -26.93 5.72
CA LEU A 876 22.02 -28.22 5.28
C LEU A 876 22.66 -28.18 3.90
N GLN A 877 22.52 -27.09 3.13
CA GLN A 877 22.99 -26.99 1.75
C GLN A 877 24.48 -27.38 1.60
N ASP A 878 25.30 -27.14 2.62
CA ASP A 878 26.73 -27.41 2.67
C ASP A 878 27.12 -28.81 3.24
N ASP A 879 26.17 -29.62 3.73
CA ASP A 879 26.38 -30.98 4.31
C ASP A 879 25.96 -32.14 3.35
N ASP A 880 26.62 -33.30 3.40
CA ASP A 880 26.33 -34.47 2.53
C ASP A 880 25.08 -35.30 2.94
N THR A 881 24.24 -34.83 3.89
CA THR A 881 23.09 -35.57 4.45
C THR A 881 21.84 -35.56 3.55
N THR A 882 21.89 -36.32 2.45
CA THR A 882 20.83 -36.39 1.42
C THR A 882 19.41 -36.66 1.96
N HIS A 883 19.23 -37.70 2.78
CA HIS A 883 17.88 -38.14 3.21
C HIS A 883 17.10 -37.06 3.98
N GLU A 884 17.75 -36.21 4.79
CA GLU A 884 17.04 -35.12 5.47
C GLU A 884 16.61 -34.01 4.50
N LYS A 885 17.46 -33.69 3.50
CA LYS A 885 17.16 -32.70 2.46
C LYS A 885 15.90 -33.09 1.68
N ASP A 886 15.78 -34.35 1.28
CA ASP A 886 14.64 -34.87 0.52
C ASP A 886 13.32 -34.76 1.30
N VAL A 887 13.35 -35.04 2.62
CA VAL A 887 12.18 -34.87 3.50
C VAL A 887 11.77 -33.40 3.60
N PHE A 888 12.72 -32.46 3.74
CA PHE A 888 12.41 -31.04 3.78
C PHE A 888 11.84 -30.53 2.44
N VAL A 889 12.44 -30.89 1.31
CA VAL A 889 11.92 -30.52 -0.03
C VAL A 889 10.50 -31.05 -0.24
N LYS A 890 10.25 -32.32 0.11
CA LYS A 890 8.91 -32.93 0.01
C LYS A 890 7.86 -32.24 0.88
N ASN A 891 8.24 -31.72 2.05
CA ASN A 891 7.35 -30.95 2.91
C ASN A 891 7.12 -29.52 2.38
N ILE A 892 8.17 -28.87 1.84
CA ILE A 892 8.08 -27.55 1.20
C ILE A 892 7.08 -27.59 0.03
N LEU A 893 7.22 -28.54 -0.90
CA LEU A 893 6.33 -28.67 -2.07
C LEU A 893 4.85 -28.87 -1.66
N LYS A 894 4.58 -29.75 -0.70
CA LYS A 894 3.22 -29.94 -0.15
C LYS A 894 2.65 -28.67 0.49
N LEU A 895 3.48 -27.89 1.18
CA LEU A 895 3.06 -26.64 1.80
C LEU A 895 2.82 -25.53 0.77
N ILE A 896 3.49 -25.57 -0.38
CA ILE A 896 3.28 -24.66 -1.51
C ILE A 896 1.93 -24.95 -2.19
N ASP A 897 1.60 -26.21 -2.46
CA ASP A 897 0.29 -26.59 -3.00
C ASP A 897 -0.85 -26.11 -2.08
N LEU A 898 -0.75 -26.41 -0.78
CA LEU A 898 -1.70 -25.95 0.24
C LEU A 898 -1.71 -24.42 0.40
N TYR A 899 -0.59 -23.73 0.17
CA TYR A 899 -0.52 -22.28 0.22
C TYR A 899 -1.31 -21.64 -0.93
N TYR A 900 -1.07 -22.07 -2.17
CA TYR A 900 -1.76 -21.50 -3.33
C TYR A 900 -3.27 -21.83 -3.32
N ASP A 901 -3.66 -23.04 -2.93
CA ASP A 901 -5.08 -23.36 -2.68
C ASP A 901 -5.69 -22.44 -1.60
N ALA A 902 -4.95 -22.11 -0.53
CA ALA A 902 -5.46 -21.27 0.56
C ALA A 902 -5.60 -19.79 0.19
N LEU A 903 -4.87 -19.28 -0.82
CA LEU A 903 -5.09 -17.95 -1.37
C LEU A 903 -6.46 -17.86 -2.08
N ASP A 904 -6.77 -18.87 -2.90
CA ASP A 904 -7.98 -18.91 -3.72
C ASP A 904 -9.20 -19.54 -3.02
N ALA A 905 -9.01 -20.20 -1.89
CA ALA A 905 -10.05 -20.78 -1.03
C ALA A 905 -11.20 -19.80 -0.70
N SER A 906 -10.91 -18.49 -0.64
CA SER A 906 -11.92 -17.42 -0.45
C SER A 906 -12.86 -17.21 -1.66
N LYS A 907 -12.41 -17.55 -2.87
CA LYS A 907 -13.16 -17.44 -4.14
C LYS A 907 -13.80 -18.77 -4.54
N SER A 908 -13.08 -19.88 -4.34
CA SER A 908 -13.50 -21.24 -4.72
C SER A 908 -14.44 -21.88 -3.69
N GLY A 909 -14.29 -21.54 -2.41
CA GLY A 909 -14.95 -22.24 -1.31
C GLY A 909 -14.24 -23.52 -0.87
N LYS A 910 -13.02 -23.80 -1.37
CA LYS A 910 -12.15 -24.86 -0.84
C LYS A 910 -11.91 -24.62 0.67
N LYS A 911 -11.84 -25.71 1.44
CA LYS A 911 -11.56 -25.69 2.88
C LYS A 911 -10.17 -26.25 3.13
N VAL A 912 -9.17 -25.37 3.20
CA VAL A 912 -7.77 -25.79 3.30
C VAL A 912 -7.36 -25.93 4.76
N VAL A 913 -6.99 -27.15 5.17
CA VAL A 913 -6.53 -27.48 6.52
C VAL A 913 -5.09 -27.96 6.43
N ILE A 914 -4.16 -27.26 7.08
CA ILE A 914 -2.75 -27.68 7.11
C ILE A 914 -2.59 -28.89 8.06
N PRO A 915 -2.09 -30.05 7.59
CA PRO A 915 -1.82 -31.22 8.43
C PRO A 915 -0.82 -30.92 9.56
N ASN A 916 -0.91 -31.64 10.68
CA ASN A 916 -0.06 -31.38 11.85
C ASN A 916 1.39 -31.83 11.65
N ASP A 917 1.62 -32.84 10.82
CA ASP A 917 2.93 -33.34 10.38
C ASP A 917 3.67 -32.36 9.45
N LEU A 918 2.94 -31.48 8.76
CA LEU A 918 3.51 -30.41 7.92
C LEU A 918 3.69 -29.07 8.66
N LYS A 919 3.36 -28.98 9.96
CA LYS A 919 3.56 -27.76 10.75
C LYS A 919 4.97 -27.74 11.33
N ALA A 920 5.70 -26.65 11.07
CA ALA A 920 7.03 -26.44 11.64
C ALA A 920 6.98 -26.44 13.17
N THR A 921 7.75 -27.34 13.78
CA THR A 921 7.83 -27.52 15.24
C THR A 921 8.75 -26.52 15.93
N GLN A 922 9.65 -25.88 15.17
CA GLN A 922 10.52 -24.79 15.59
C GLN A 922 10.71 -23.81 14.43
N TYR A 923 10.93 -22.54 14.72
CA TYR A 923 11.10 -21.46 13.75
C TYR A 923 12.51 -20.85 13.84
N PRO A 924 13.11 -20.41 12.73
CA PRO A 924 14.40 -19.73 12.78
C PRO A 924 14.25 -18.38 13.49
N HIS A 925 15.25 -18.00 14.27
CA HIS A 925 15.29 -16.78 15.07
C HIS A 925 14.92 -15.50 14.27
N HIS A 926 15.26 -15.43 12.99
CA HIS A 926 14.95 -14.30 12.11
C HIS A 926 13.44 -14.10 11.83
N MET A 927 12.56 -15.03 12.26
CA MET A 927 11.09 -14.94 12.16
C MET A 927 10.41 -14.46 13.46
N ASP A 928 11.16 -14.21 14.54
CA ASP A 928 10.65 -13.76 15.86
C ASP A 928 9.54 -14.67 16.47
N ARG A 929 9.42 -15.96 16.07
CA ARG A 929 8.43 -16.92 16.56
C ARG A 929 9.02 -18.00 17.46
N LYS A 930 8.25 -18.43 18.48
CA LYS A 930 8.63 -19.49 19.43
C LYS A 930 7.94 -20.83 19.11
N PRO A 931 8.59 -21.98 19.39
CA PRO A 931 9.97 -22.12 19.86
C PRO A 931 11.00 -21.82 18.75
N VAL A 932 12.18 -21.34 19.15
CA VAL A 932 13.20 -20.77 18.26
C VAL A 932 14.37 -21.75 18.06
N TYR A 933 14.94 -21.80 16.86
CA TYR A 933 16.33 -22.24 16.63
C TYR A 933 17.18 -21.09 16.07
N HIS A 934 18.46 -21.04 16.44
CA HIS A 934 19.42 -20.15 15.78
C HIS A 934 19.82 -20.75 14.43
N SER A 935 19.96 -19.91 13.40
CA SER A 935 20.07 -20.33 12.01
C SER A 935 21.34 -19.79 11.39
N THR A 936 22.12 -20.68 10.78
CA THR A 936 23.34 -20.35 10.04
C THR A 936 23.09 -20.09 8.55
N SER A 937 21.82 -20.08 8.11
CA SER A 937 21.44 -19.75 6.73
C SER A 937 21.79 -18.30 6.40
N ILE A 938 21.71 -17.94 5.11
CA ILE A 938 21.85 -16.55 4.69
C ILE A 938 20.80 -15.62 5.34
N LEU A 939 19.58 -16.10 5.61
CA LEU A 939 18.54 -15.31 6.28
C LEU A 939 18.85 -15.07 7.76
N GLY A 940 19.49 -16.04 8.43
CA GLY A 940 20.03 -15.87 9.78
C GLY A 940 21.17 -14.85 9.80
N GLN A 941 22.19 -15.06 8.97
CA GLN A 941 23.36 -14.17 8.87
C GLN A 941 22.98 -12.71 8.57
N ILE A 942 22.00 -12.47 7.68
CA ILE A 942 21.45 -11.13 7.41
C ILE A 942 20.80 -10.51 8.66
N TYR A 943 20.03 -11.29 9.42
CA TYR A 943 19.36 -10.82 10.63
C TYR A 943 20.37 -10.50 11.74
N ASP A 944 21.37 -11.37 11.98
CA ASP A 944 22.39 -11.14 13.01
C ASP A 944 23.31 -9.94 12.69
N ALA A 945 23.71 -9.80 11.42
CA ALA A 945 24.47 -8.63 10.96
C ALA A 945 23.67 -7.32 11.13
N PHE A 946 22.39 -7.32 10.74
CA PHE A 946 21.50 -6.18 11.00
C PHE A 946 21.36 -5.87 12.51
N GLN A 947 21.10 -6.89 13.34
CA GLN A 947 20.89 -6.71 14.78
C GLN A 947 22.14 -6.16 15.49
N SER A 948 23.32 -6.52 15.00
CA SER A 948 24.61 -5.99 15.47
C SER A 948 24.76 -4.49 15.20
N CYS A 949 24.40 -4.03 13.99
CA CYS A 949 24.49 -2.62 13.58
C CYS A 949 23.30 -1.75 14.06
N LYS A 950 22.24 -2.36 14.60
CA LYS A 950 20.96 -1.71 14.95
C LYS A 950 21.04 -0.66 16.05
N ASN A 951 21.95 -0.85 17.01
CA ASN A 951 22.06 -0.02 18.22
C ASN A 951 23.08 1.12 18.09
N GLU A 952 23.68 1.28 16.91
CA GLU A 952 24.68 2.31 16.67
C GLU A 952 24.08 3.72 16.78
N LYS A 953 24.54 4.45 17.80
CA LYS A 953 24.16 5.85 18.05
C LYS A 953 24.97 6.75 17.13
N LEU A 954 24.29 7.37 16.17
CA LEU A 954 24.82 8.57 15.51
C LEU A 954 25.19 9.62 16.58
N PRO A 955 26.29 10.38 16.39
CA PRO A 955 26.83 11.25 17.43
C PRO A 955 25.84 12.33 17.86
N VAL A 956 25.89 12.70 19.14
CA VAL A 956 25.10 13.81 19.68
C VAL A 956 25.79 15.13 19.32
N GLN A 957 25.33 15.75 18.24
CA GLN A 957 25.80 17.06 17.78
C GLN A 957 25.33 18.18 18.75
N GLU A 958 26.14 19.23 18.93
CA GLU A 958 25.73 20.42 19.68
C GLU A 958 24.61 21.16 18.93
N ILE A 959 23.62 21.68 19.67
CA ILE A 959 22.54 22.50 19.10
C ILE A 959 23.06 23.91 18.81
N CYS A 960 23.71 24.08 17.66
CA CYS A 960 24.13 25.38 17.11
C CYS A 960 23.06 26.01 16.23
N LYS A 961 23.20 27.32 15.95
CA LYS A 961 22.44 28.05 14.93
C LYS A 961 23.27 28.14 13.64
N LEU A 962 22.62 28.18 12.48
CA LEU A 962 23.30 28.44 11.20
C LEU A 962 23.87 29.86 11.16
N HIS A 963 25.10 30.00 10.67
CA HIS A 963 25.82 31.29 10.60
C HIS A 963 25.03 32.40 9.87
N TYR A 964 24.35 32.09 8.77
CA TYR A 964 23.51 33.06 8.05
C TYR A 964 22.20 33.42 8.77
N PHE A 965 21.82 32.70 9.83
CA PHE A 965 20.61 32.97 10.61
C PHE A 965 20.93 33.56 11.99
N ASP A 966 22.11 33.31 12.57
CA ASP A 966 22.52 33.83 13.89
C ASP A 966 22.99 35.29 13.84
N ILE A 967 22.18 36.14 13.21
CA ILE A 967 22.45 37.57 13.01
C ILE A 967 21.83 38.42 14.12
N SER A 968 22.55 39.45 14.56
CA SER A 968 22.16 40.35 15.67
C SER A 968 20.93 41.22 15.39
N ASN A 969 20.48 41.28 14.13
CA ASN A 969 19.55 42.31 13.64
C ASN A 969 18.08 41.83 13.51
N VAL A 970 17.72 40.66 14.06
CA VAL A 970 16.31 40.21 14.07
C VAL A 970 15.46 41.16 14.93
N PRO A 971 14.35 41.73 14.42
CA PRO A 971 13.58 42.73 15.18
C PRO A 971 13.04 42.20 16.52
N ASN A 972 13.30 42.94 17.60
CA ASN A 972 12.84 42.60 18.95
C ASN A 972 11.31 42.46 19.07
N SER A 973 10.55 43.16 18.22
CA SER A 973 9.10 43.00 18.08
C SER A 973 8.72 41.61 17.55
N CYS A 974 9.37 41.14 16.49
CA CYS A 974 9.20 39.79 15.93
C CYS A 974 9.62 38.71 16.93
N LEU A 975 10.75 38.89 17.63
CA LEU A 975 11.22 37.95 18.67
C LEU A 975 10.22 37.83 19.83
N SER A 976 9.70 38.96 20.31
CA SER A 976 8.72 38.98 21.42
C SER A 976 7.40 38.30 21.00
N LEU A 977 6.89 38.66 19.82
CA LEU A 977 5.66 38.11 19.24
C LEU A 977 5.75 36.58 19.02
N TRP A 978 6.87 36.09 18.48
CA TRP A 978 7.04 34.66 18.23
C TRP A 978 7.40 33.84 19.46
N LYS A 979 7.96 34.47 20.51
CA LYS A 979 8.11 33.85 21.83
C LYS A 979 6.75 33.55 22.46
N GLU A 980 5.81 34.50 22.42
CA GLU A 980 4.43 34.29 22.88
C GLU A 980 3.71 33.22 22.03
N ARG A 981 3.75 33.35 20.70
CA ARG A 981 3.15 32.37 19.77
C ARG A 981 3.76 30.97 19.92
N TYR A 982 5.02 30.84 20.35
CA TYR A 982 5.65 29.54 20.59
C TYR A 982 5.19 28.87 21.90
N GLU A 983 4.90 29.63 22.96
CA GLU A 983 4.22 29.08 24.15
C GLU A 983 2.81 28.59 23.78
N ALA A 984 2.05 29.37 23.01
CA ALA A 984 0.75 28.96 22.48
C ALA A 984 0.86 27.69 21.60
N TYR A 985 1.82 27.63 20.68
CA TYR A 985 2.09 26.44 19.86
C TYR A 985 2.41 25.21 20.72
N LYS A 986 3.23 25.35 21.77
CA LYS A 986 3.56 24.22 22.65
C LYS A 986 2.33 23.71 23.37
N GLN A 987 1.40 24.57 23.78
CA GLN A 987 0.15 24.12 24.39
C GLN A 987 -0.82 23.52 23.36
N ASP A 988 -0.98 24.11 22.18
CA ASP A 988 -1.75 23.54 21.07
C ASP A 988 -1.23 22.15 20.67
N MET A 989 0.09 22.01 20.50
CA MET A 989 0.75 20.77 20.11
C MET A 989 0.72 19.73 21.23
N LYS A 990 0.84 20.13 22.51
CA LYS A 990 0.63 19.24 23.66
C LYS A 990 -0.81 18.71 23.67
N ASN A 991 -1.80 19.55 23.38
CA ASN A 991 -3.19 19.12 23.23
C ASN A 991 -3.35 18.14 22.06
N ALA A 992 -2.72 18.41 20.90
CA ALA A 992 -2.78 17.56 19.72
C ALA A 992 -2.06 16.19 19.89
N LEU A 993 -0.95 16.16 20.64
CA LEU A 993 -0.17 14.93 20.88
C LEU A 993 -0.80 14.00 21.94
N ASN A 994 -1.79 14.49 22.69
CA ASN A 994 -2.57 13.70 23.65
C ASN A 994 -3.72 12.88 23.00
N TYR A 995 -3.97 13.03 21.70
CA TYR A 995 -4.88 12.17 20.95
C TYR A 995 -4.21 10.84 20.53
N ASN A 996 -5.00 9.88 20.06
CA ASN A 996 -4.55 8.58 19.55
C ASN A 996 -3.97 8.64 18.13
N ASP A 997 -3.07 7.71 17.79
CA ASP A 997 -2.16 7.81 16.65
C ASP A 997 -2.78 8.11 15.27
N ILE A 998 -4.05 7.78 15.01
CA ILE A 998 -4.72 8.15 13.74
C ILE A 998 -5.08 9.65 13.74
N SER A 999 -5.87 10.12 14.71
CA SER A 999 -6.31 11.52 14.81
C SER A 999 -5.19 12.48 15.24
N LYS A 1000 -4.22 12.00 16.01
CA LYS A 1000 -3.02 12.71 16.48
C LYS A 1000 -2.19 13.32 15.36
N ASN A 1001 -1.99 12.57 14.27
CA ASN A 1001 -1.21 13.05 13.12
C ASN A 1001 -1.95 14.16 12.36
N ASP A 1002 -3.27 14.02 12.17
CA ASP A 1002 -4.11 15.06 11.56
C ASP A 1002 -4.24 16.31 12.46
N ALA A 1003 -4.35 16.11 13.78
CA ALA A 1003 -4.40 17.19 14.77
C ALA A 1003 -3.07 17.96 14.83
N ALA A 1004 -1.93 17.26 14.88
CA ALA A 1004 -0.60 17.88 14.84
C ALA A 1004 -0.37 18.62 13.51
N SER A 1005 -0.76 18.04 12.38
CA SER A 1005 -0.72 18.69 11.06
C SER A 1005 -1.60 19.94 11.01
N SER A 1006 -2.78 19.90 11.65
CA SER A 1006 -3.68 21.05 11.77
C SER A 1006 -3.10 22.18 12.62
N VAL A 1007 -2.39 21.84 13.72
CA VAL A 1007 -1.64 22.83 14.51
C VAL A 1007 -0.50 23.44 13.67
N ILE A 1008 0.29 22.65 12.95
CA ILE A 1008 1.34 23.17 12.05
C ILE A 1008 0.73 24.11 11.00
N LYS A 1009 -0.41 23.72 10.39
CA LYS A 1009 -1.14 24.54 9.41
C LYS A 1009 -1.67 25.85 10.01
N LYS A 1010 -2.16 25.85 11.25
CA LYS A 1010 -2.55 27.08 11.99
C LYS A 1010 -1.38 28.06 12.06
N TYR A 1011 -0.18 27.61 12.43
CA TYR A 1011 0.98 28.49 12.55
C TYR A 1011 1.61 28.87 11.19
N LYS A 1012 1.53 28.01 10.15
CA LYS A 1012 1.82 28.42 8.76
C LYS A 1012 0.89 29.55 8.30
N GLN A 1013 -0.42 29.43 8.55
CA GLN A 1013 -1.41 30.46 8.21
C GLN A 1013 -1.13 31.79 8.94
N ILE A 1014 -0.69 31.74 10.20
CA ILE A 1014 -0.29 32.94 10.98
C ILE A 1014 0.99 33.59 10.40
N LEU A 1015 1.97 32.81 9.95
CA LEU A 1015 3.22 33.33 9.38
C LEU A 1015 3.05 33.85 7.94
N TYR A 1016 2.37 33.11 7.07
CA TYR A 1016 2.31 33.41 5.63
C TYR A 1016 1.03 34.14 5.21
N GLY A 1017 -0.01 34.20 6.04
CA GLY A 1017 -1.36 34.59 5.59
C GLY A 1017 -2.00 33.57 4.64
N ALA A 1018 -1.34 32.43 4.42
CA ALA A 1018 -1.71 31.37 3.48
C ALA A 1018 -1.23 30.00 4.01
N SER A 1019 -1.65 28.92 3.36
CA SER A 1019 -1.26 27.56 3.73
C SER A 1019 0.23 27.25 3.57
N ASP A 1020 0.93 28.02 2.72
CA ASP A 1020 2.31 27.77 2.31
C ASP A 1020 3.02 29.09 1.97
N PHE A 1021 4.36 29.09 1.94
CA PHE A 1021 5.16 30.29 1.67
C PHE A 1021 4.97 30.80 0.23
N LYS A 1022 4.91 29.88 -0.75
CA LYS A 1022 4.72 30.20 -2.18
C LYS A 1022 3.40 30.93 -2.48
N ASP A 1023 2.40 30.76 -1.61
CA ASP A 1023 1.06 31.32 -1.73
C ASP A 1023 0.92 32.64 -0.92
N THR A 1024 2.01 33.17 -0.36
CA THR A 1024 1.96 34.36 0.50
C THR A 1024 1.70 35.65 -0.27
N THR A 1025 0.76 36.45 0.24
CA THR A 1025 0.51 37.84 -0.19
C THR A 1025 1.14 38.86 0.77
N ARG A 1026 1.87 38.41 1.79
CA ARG A 1026 2.55 39.28 2.75
C ARG A 1026 3.86 39.83 2.17
N ASN A 1027 4.33 40.96 2.70
CA ASN A 1027 5.66 41.47 2.38
C ASN A 1027 6.73 40.43 2.76
N ILE A 1028 7.55 40.03 1.79
CA ILE A 1028 8.50 38.92 1.92
C ILE A 1028 9.58 39.20 2.97
N GLU A 1029 10.10 40.44 3.08
CA GLU A 1029 11.08 40.79 4.10
C GLU A 1029 10.47 40.76 5.51
N HIS A 1030 9.19 41.08 5.67
CA HIS A 1030 8.49 40.90 6.95
C HIS A 1030 8.35 39.41 7.30
N VAL A 1031 8.03 38.55 6.31
CA VAL A 1031 7.99 37.09 6.50
C VAL A 1031 9.36 36.52 6.84
N TYR A 1032 10.45 37.00 6.24
CA TYR A 1032 11.82 36.60 6.59
C TYR A 1032 12.20 37.03 8.02
N ASN A 1033 11.86 38.26 8.44
CA ASN A 1033 12.10 38.70 9.81
C ASN A 1033 11.32 37.88 10.86
N GLU A 1034 10.06 37.52 10.57
CA GLU A 1034 9.28 36.61 11.42
C GLU A 1034 9.83 35.17 11.38
N ALA A 1035 10.27 34.66 10.23
CA ALA A 1035 10.87 33.34 10.09
C ALA A 1035 12.19 33.20 10.89
N LEU A 1036 13.07 34.20 10.81
CA LEU A 1036 14.29 34.26 11.62
C LEU A 1036 13.98 34.38 13.12
N ALA A 1037 12.96 35.16 13.51
CA ALA A 1037 12.52 35.21 14.90
C ALA A 1037 12.03 33.86 15.42
N ILE A 1038 11.28 33.09 14.61
CA ILE A 1038 10.88 31.72 14.94
C ILE A 1038 12.11 30.81 15.09
N TYR A 1039 13.10 30.92 14.19
CA TYR A 1039 14.33 30.14 14.26
C TYR A 1039 15.09 30.42 15.57
N HIS A 1040 15.36 31.69 15.91
CA HIS A 1040 16.00 32.06 17.18
C HIS A 1040 15.24 31.53 18.40
N VAL A 1041 13.93 31.82 18.51
CA VAL A 1041 13.08 31.36 19.62
C VAL A 1041 13.08 29.83 19.77
N SER A 1042 13.06 29.10 18.66
CA SER A 1042 13.07 27.62 18.68
C SER A 1042 14.42 27.07 19.13
N TYR A 1043 15.53 27.62 18.62
CA TYR A 1043 16.88 27.10 18.87
C TYR A 1043 17.38 27.47 20.26
N ASP A 1044 17.11 28.67 20.76
CA ASP A 1044 17.50 29.04 22.12
C ASP A 1044 16.69 28.26 23.17
N TYR A 1045 15.43 27.91 22.87
CA TYR A 1045 14.65 26.97 23.70
C TYR A 1045 15.16 25.53 23.58
N ALA A 1046 15.55 25.06 22.39
CA ALA A 1046 16.15 23.74 22.19
C ALA A 1046 17.48 23.59 22.95
N ARG A 1047 18.37 24.59 22.87
CA ARG A 1047 19.61 24.69 23.65
C ARG A 1047 19.34 24.65 25.15
N LYS A 1048 18.44 25.51 25.65
CA LYS A 1048 18.07 25.58 27.08
C LYS A 1048 17.63 24.25 27.67
N TRP A 1049 16.98 23.39 26.88
CA TRP A 1049 16.47 22.08 27.30
C TRP A 1049 17.30 20.89 26.79
N ASN A 1050 18.44 21.15 26.13
CA ASN A 1050 19.28 20.17 25.43
C ASN A 1050 18.49 19.12 24.62
N ASP A 1051 17.51 19.58 23.83
CA ASP A 1051 16.63 18.71 23.04
C ASP A 1051 16.38 19.29 21.65
N ILE A 1052 17.04 18.67 20.69
CA ILE A 1052 17.07 18.96 19.26
C ILE A 1052 15.71 18.81 18.56
N VAL A 1053 14.76 18.05 19.14
CA VAL A 1053 13.40 17.90 18.59
C VAL A 1053 12.64 19.24 18.67
N LYS A 1054 12.97 20.08 19.65
CA LYS A 1054 12.35 21.42 19.85
C LYS A 1054 12.67 22.39 18.71
N CYS A 1055 13.78 22.21 17.99
CA CYS A 1055 14.12 22.97 16.78
C CYS A 1055 13.08 22.81 15.66
N GLY A 1056 12.32 21.71 15.66
CA GLY A 1056 11.39 21.36 14.59
C GLY A 1056 10.21 22.32 14.41
N PHE A 1057 9.91 23.22 15.36
CA PHE A 1057 8.91 24.27 15.14
C PHE A 1057 9.33 25.22 14.02
N ALA A 1058 10.60 25.64 14.00
CA ALA A 1058 11.14 26.52 12.97
C ALA A 1058 11.02 25.92 11.57
N TRP A 1059 11.47 24.68 11.39
CA TRP A 1059 11.44 24.06 10.06
C TRP A 1059 10.04 23.61 9.63
N LYS A 1060 9.17 23.15 10.53
CA LYS A 1060 7.79 22.76 10.17
C LYS A 1060 6.87 23.94 9.84
N VAL A 1061 7.11 25.12 10.43
CA VAL A 1061 6.30 26.33 10.19
C VAL A 1061 6.99 27.27 9.19
N ALA A 1062 8.20 27.71 9.51
CA ALA A 1062 8.96 28.71 8.77
C ALA A 1062 9.92 28.14 7.71
N GLY A 1063 10.05 26.81 7.60
CA GLY A 1063 11.11 26.15 6.82
C GLY A 1063 11.25 26.62 5.39
N SER A 1064 10.16 26.68 4.61
CA SER A 1064 10.18 27.11 3.21
C SER A 1064 10.68 28.55 3.04
N ALA A 1065 10.35 29.45 3.99
CA ALA A 1065 10.87 30.82 4.00
C ALA A 1065 12.32 30.90 4.49
N LEU A 1066 12.74 30.06 5.46
CA LEU A 1066 14.14 29.93 5.87
C LEU A 1066 15.02 29.40 4.72
N CYS A 1067 14.54 28.42 3.96
CA CYS A 1067 15.19 27.87 2.76
C CYS A 1067 15.25 28.89 1.60
N ALA A 1068 14.27 29.78 1.48
CA ALA A 1068 14.33 30.89 0.53
C ALA A 1068 15.32 31.99 0.97
N TYR A 1069 15.29 32.39 2.26
CA TYR A 1069 16.22 33.35 2.83
C TYR A 1069 17.68 32.86 2.77
N TYR A 1070 17.94 31.60 3.11
CA TYR A 1070 19.28 31.01 3.03
C TYR A 1070 19.82 31.05 1.60
N ARG A 1071 19.01 30.64 0.60
CA ARG A 1071 19.41 30.73 -0.83
C ARG A 1071 19.71 32.17 -1.26
N LYS A 1072 18.87 33.13 -0.87
CA LYS A 1072 19.08 34.57 -1.13
C LYS A 1072 20.45 35.02 -0.62
N ILE A 1073 20.74 34.77 0.67
CA ILE A 1073 22.01 35.17 1.29
C ILE A 1073 23.21 34.39 0.72
N HIS A 1074 23.05 33.10 0.44
CA HIS A 1074 24.11 32.28 -0.16
C HIS A 1074 24.51 32.79 -1.54
N CYS A 1075 23.57 32.99 -2.46
CA CYS A 1075 23.85 33.48 -3.82
C CYS A 1075 24.47 34.90 -3.79
N MET A 1076 24.01 35.77 -2.87
CA MET A 1076 24.61 37.10 -2.67
C MET A 1076 26.06 37.04 -2.14
N ASN A 1077 26.42 36.00 -1.40
CA ASN A 1077 27.77 35.84 -0.81
C ASN A 1077 28.74 35.08 -1.73
N THR A 1078 28.28 34.10 -2.50
CA THR A 1078 29.13 33.29 -3.40
C THR A 1078 29.22 33.83 -4.83
N GLY A 1079 28.27 34.68 -5.24
CA GLY A 1079 28.16 35.15 -6.62
C GLY A 1079 27.56 34.12 -7.58
N ASP A 1080 27.12 32.97 -7.08
CA ASP A 1080 26.38 31.98 -7.86
C ASP A 1080 25.08 32.61 -8.39
N ARG A 1081 24.78 32.38 -9.67
CA ARG A 1081 23.47 32.74 -10.22
C ARG A 1081 22.41 31.90 -9.53
N GLU A 1082 21.27 32.52 -9.23
CA GLU A 1082 20.12 31.87 -8.60
C GLU A 1082 19.71 30.60 -9.35
N ILE A 1083 20.11 29.44 -8.80
CA ILE A 1083 19.71 28.13 -9.34
C ILE A 1083 18.25 27.93 -8.96
N THR A 1084 17.39 28.39 -9.86
CA THR A 1084 15.95 28.18 -9.79
C THR A 1084 15.65 26.71 -10.01
N PHE A 1085 15.64 25.93 -8.91
CA PHE A 1085 15.11 24.57 -8.85
C PHE A 1085 13.58 24.55 -9.05
N VAL A 1086 13.15 25.01 -10.22
CA VAL A 1086 11.77 24.98 -10.69
C VAL A 1086 11.49 23.56 -11.18
N THR A 1087 10.96 22.75 -10.26
CA THR A 1087 10.13 21.53 -10.47
C THR A 1087 10.65 20.43 -11.40
N SER A 1088 11.89 20.53 -11.90
CA SER A 1088 12.50 19.60 -12.87
C SER A 1088 13.57 18.67 -12.25
N ALA A 1089 13.75 18.74 -10.93
CA ALA A 1089 14.71 17.90 -10.18
C ALA A 1089 14.22 16.46 -9.93
N PHE A 1090 13.15 16.01 -10.59
CA PHE A 1090 12.67 14.61 -10.54
C PHE A 1090 13.45 13.65 -11.46
N ASP A 1091 14.27 14.21 -12.36
CA ASP A 1091 15.20 13.47 -13.21
C ASP A 1091 16.59 13.48 -12.55
N GLY A 1092 16.90 12.41 -11.82
CA GLY A 1092 18.06 12.33 -10.93
C GLY A 1092 19.41 12.23 -11.65
N VAL A 1093 20.08 13.36 -11.86
CA VAL A 1093 21.50 13.43 -12.27
C VAL A 1093 22.24 14.52 -11.45
N PHE A 1094 23.07 14.08 -10.51
CA PHE A 1094 24.04 14.90 -9.76
C PHE A 1094 25.25 14.06 -9.33
#